data_AF-A0A972X8P8-F1
#
_entry.id   AF-A0A972X8P8-F1
#
_cell.length_a   1.000
_cell.length_b   1.000
_cell.length_c   1.000
_cell.angle_alpha   90.00
_cell.angle_beta   90.00
_cell.angle_gamma   90.00
#
_symmetry.space_group_name_H-M   'P 1'
#
loop_
_entity.id
_entity.type
_entity.pdbx_description
1 polymer ?
#
loop_
_entity_poly.entity_id
_entity_poly.type
_entity_poly.pdbx_seq_one_letter_code
_entity_poly.pdbx_strand_id
1 'polypeptide(L)'
;MRDPMLKPMLIVFVIAVCAGLHGTEFTAHAQGSDGEERLVTPHGILPDDRLEVPAETFVDQAIALIRDAYEADYKAAKESGEPEPLLAQLGRLARDETDPVREYAILVEAEAVAVQHDNYKRAMDLLNTRAERFRIDGLALRGQLLKRLAGPKVAADLELCDQAIETAEEAMRAERFGVAEDAVALAVSVARAVDREEKAAARKRAKGGANKVALPPPIGPEMVRRGTALQARITARKKLFDDYTAAIEKSKESPDSPSANATIGTYRCFARGDWEGGLPALSKGIIPPFSEVAAEELKIMTTAEREPRKGFSLAGRWWDAAEDKSVSEDQSATIKAHVAGLYEAVFSSLTDPLEKRVAESRIKARPKLPQGGGAVGAFTPKPLRLAMNGLGGKRYLDPETFGGDWLGFNTRCNSAEKAWIKDDVFAVIAAKGALAWPSVPASRYVCEFEVTFTGRERDLKICFGDPWDATQLFCDYVPDRKAVECTLRLWRHGGWGWYGHRDFEVNKRHVFRVVVGDGRQTLFAAGMPALGEHNSWPTDCRLRIWSGTDSGTIIHSLSFRPLTLADAQACGWEMPPSTVEGQPAIAASRIERLADGLSDKPAAGKRCKAAIVGSPLAWIEPGTFQMGSSRPDDVRRETVVLTKGFWIGQTEVTQREYRLVMGVNPSRIGGSEYLPVDWVQWQDCEAFCRRLNDAARKVGTLPAGYEYRLPTEAEWEYACRAGSDKDYSTSPVSVWDRDQSGRRPREVAESEPNAWGLYDMHGNAMEWCRDRWYDYPGRTTVSETDPYRPGKPTTETFVVRGGAWWLAADTCSSHWRSLCTNTPAGGYRGFRIALAPVQKVILDKTLVAWTTVENRGQRGGGVLSIEDPHTEFDAIVFGEAVPFRWTIGCDGGKRGCPTPEQVAMEDAKPSKMVQIAIVYSGSSIALYRNGVESVRYEKGPPVPYRVADASVLLGTRHIPIPGNGLFAGELDDARIYDVALSSEQIRTLTPNKVSGQKPIGWWHFEDGKVADATGNFSETKTFGSAQVRGGRLVLDGRDGFVVCRAASPPESQETLNKQLVVDFLDASAKPGTNGLPAKGKSLDLLTLIDPPRDTVWGTWKRIGDELESGGDPNARIRFPVRPPREYEYTVEFTRLSGEECVGQCCTANGHGFFCMLGGSRNTIAALERLDWRDAAANSSMQRRAAWITNGKRHTSTVRVRRDQVEVLFDGQGIISMPIDGARVGYHPAWQIPDAMLGLGTWHSPTRFHRATVTDIGERSP
;
A
#
# COMPACT_ATOMS: atom_id res chain seq x y z
N MET A 1 7.92 -21.90 0.42
CA MET A 1 8.98 -21.30 1.28
C MET A 1 10.14 -20.95 0.38
N ARG A 2 10.27 -19.69 -0.04
CA ARG A 2 11.19 -19.25 -1.10
C ARG A 2 12.19 -18.18 -0.67
N ASP A 3 12.31 -17.98 0.63
CA ASP A 3 13.31 -17.08 1.18
C ASP A 3 14.59 -17.87 1.53
N PRO A 4 15.73 -17.62 0.85
CA PRO A 4 17.02 -18.20 1.20
C PRO A 4 17.45 -17.88 2.64
N MET A 5 16.94 -16.79 3.25
CA MET A 5 17.20 -16.41 4.64
C MET A 5 16.45 -17.29 5.66
N LEU A 6 15.36 -17.96 5.28
CA LEU A 6 14.56 -18.80 6.19
C LEU A 6 15.08 -20.24 6.31
N LYS A 7 15.93 -20.71 5.39
CA LYS A 7 16.49 -22.07 5.42
C LYS A 7 17.46 -22.33 6.60
N PRO A 8 18.42 -21.45 6.90
CA PRO A 8 19.24 -21.56 8.11
C PRO A 8 18.39 -21.44 9.38
N MET A 9 17.37 -20.58 9.34
CA MET A 9 16.42 -20.36 10.43
C MET A 9 15.64 -21.63 10.77
N LEU A 10 15.18 -22.38 9.75
CA LEU A 10 14.50 -23.67 9.94
C LEU A 10 15.44 -24.76 10.45
N ILE A 11 16.72 -24.77 10.05
CA ILE A 11 17.73 -25.73 10.55
C ILE A 11 18.04 -25.45 12.02
N VAL A 12 18.23 -24.19 12.41
CA VAL A 12 18.44 -23.79 13.81
C VAL A 12 17.18 -24.03 14.66
N PHE A 13 15.99 -23.76 14.10
CA PHE A 13 14.71 -24.01 14.77
C PHE A 13 14.42 -25.51 14.94
N VAL A 14 14.74 -26.35 13.94
CA VAL A 14 14.61 -27.81 14.03
C VAL A 14 15.65 -28.41 14.99
N ILE A 15 16.88 -27.92 15.03
CA ILE A 15 17.90 -28.34 16.01
C ILE A 15 17.48 -27.95 17.44
N ALA A 16 16.95 -26.73 17.65
CA ALA A 16 16.49 -26.26 18.95
C ALA A 16 15.24 -27.01 19.47
N VAL A 17 14.29 -27.33 18.58
CA VAL A 17 13.09 -28.10 18.89
C VAL A 17 13.42 -29.58 19.16
N CYS A 18 14.36 -30.18 18.41
CA CYS A 18 14.82 -31.54 18.65
C CYS A 18 15.71 -31.69 19.91
N ALA A 19 16.33 -30.60 20.39
CA ALA A 19 17.17 -30.59 21.59
C ALA A 19 16.46 -30.09 22.87
N GLY A 20 15.20 -29.65 22.78
CA GLY A 20 14.39 -29.26 23.95
C GLY A 20 14.74 -27.89 24.57
N LEU A 21 15.37 -26.98 23.82
CA LEU A 21 15.81 -25.68 24.33
C LEU A 21 14.83 -24.57 23.91
N HIS A 22 14.04 -24.05 24.85
CA HIS A 22 13.16 -22.89 24.62
C HIS A 22 13.66 -21.65 25.36
N GLY A 23 14.11 -20.63 24.61
CA GLY A 23 14.32 -19.26 25.13
C GLY A 23 15.65 -18.56 24.84
N THR A 24 16.60 -19.15 24.10
CA THR A 24 17.92 -18.55 23.79
C THR A 24 17.92 -17.67 22.55
N GLU A 25 18.48 -16.46 22.67
CA GLU A 25 18.79 -15.58 21.55
C GLU A 25 19.97 -16.15 20.78
N PHE A 26 19.69 -16.80 19.64
CA PHE A 26 20.72 -17.16 18.67
C PHE A 26 20.74 -16.13 17.54
N THR A 27 21.92 -15.62 17.26
CA THR A 27 22.25 -14.84 16.06
C THR A 27 22.88 -15.76 15.02
N ALA A 28 22.33 -15.79 13.81
CA ALA A 28 22.89 -16.53 12.69
C ALA A 28 23.25 -15.57 11.55
N HIS A 29 24.40 -15.81 10.92
CA HIS A 29 24.82 -15.13 9.70
C HIS A 29 24.18 -15.84 8.50
N ALA A 30 23.44 -15.10 7.69
CA ALA A 30 22.87 -15.57 6.44
C ALA A 30 23.44 -14.75 5.29
N GLN A 31 24.02 -15.44 4.31
CA GLN A 31 24.57 -14.81 3.12
C GLN A 31 23.44 -14.49 2.14
N GLY A 32 23.26 -13.19 1.84
CA GLY A 32 22.26 -12.70 0.89
C GLY A 32 22.60 -13.09 -0.55
N SER A 33 21.61 -12.98 -1.45
CA SER A 33 21.76 -13.29 -2.89
C SER A 33 22.74 -12.38 -3.64
N ASP A 34 23.18 -11.31 -2.99
CA ASP A 34 24.19 -10.32 -3.35
C ASP A 34 25.60 -10.66 -2.82
N GLY A 35 25.75 -11.71 -2.00
CA GLY A 35 27.03 -12.21 -1.49
C GLY A 35 27.45 -11.69 -0.11
N GLU A 36 26.73 -10.72 0.47
CA GLU A 36 27.01 -10.16 1.81
C GLU A 36 26.34 -10.94 2.95
N GLU A 37 27.03 -11.05 4.10
CA GLU A 37 26.50 -11.69 5.31
C GLU A 37 25.63 -10.73 6.13
N ARG A 38 24.41 -11.15 6.48
CA ARG A 38 23.48 -10.40 7.34
C ARG A 38 23.06 -11.21 8.58
N LEU A 39 22.82 -10.51 9.68
CA LEU A 39 22.40 -11.06 10.98
C LEU A 39 20.86 -11.12 11.09
N VAL A 40 20.32 -12.27 11.52
CA VAL A 40 18.86 -12.46 11.64
C VAL A 40 18.45 -12.97 13.02
N THR A 41 17.34 -12.47 13.59
CA THR A 41 16.81 -12.82 14.93
C THR A 41 15.36 -13.34 14.90
N PRO A 42 14.87 -14.01 15.97
CA PRO A 42 13.59 -14.76 15.94
C PRO A 42 12.30 -13.91 15.99
N HIS A 43 12.35 -12.58 16.06
CA HIS A 43 11.17 -11.72 16.29
C HIS A 43 10.56 -11.11 15.02
N GLY A 44 11.06 -11.48 13.84
CA GLY A 44 10.46 -11.03 12.58
C GLY A 44 10.68 -9.54 12.28
N ILE A 45 10.56 -9.20 11.00
CA ILE A 45 10.77 -7.86 10.46
C ILE A 45 9.53 -7.01 10.76
N LEU A 46 9.65 -5.98 11.60
CA LEU A 46 8.75 -4.81 11.56
C LEU A 46 9.01 -4.06 10.23
N PRO A 47 8.01 -3.47 9.55
CA PRO A 47 8.24 -2.79 8.28
C PRO A 47 9.04 -1.51 8.57
N ASP A 48 10.34 -1.63 8.38
CA ASP A 48 11.25 -0.52 8.32
C ASP A 48 11.28 -0.05 6.87
N ASP A 49 10.54 1.02 6.56
CA ASP A 49 10.43 1.62 5.21
C ASP A 49 11.76 2.23 4.72
N ARG A 50 12.83 2.12 5.52
CA ARG A 50 14.19 2.51 5.19
C ARG A 50 14.79 1.62 4.10
N LEU A 51 15.52 2.25 3.18
CA LEU A 51 16.23 1.61 2.05
C LEU A 51 17.43 0.80 2.55
N GLU A 52 17.79 -0.29 1.85
CA GLU A 52 19.02 -1.04 2.16
C GLU A 52 20.27 -0.21 1.85
N VAL A 53 21.35 -0.46 2.59
CA VAL A 53 22.64 0.20 2.34
C VAL A 53 23.21 -0.29 1.01
N PRO A 54 23.51 0.60 0.05
CA PRO A 54 24.12 0.22 -1.22
C PRO A 54 25.51 -0.38 -1.06
N ALA A 55 25.91 -1.31 -1.95
CA ALA A 55 27.24 -1.93 -1.90
C ALA A 55 28.35 -0.89 -2.06
N GLU A 56 29.41 -1.01 -1.25
CA GLU A 56 30.51 -0.05 -1.13
C GLU A 56 31.16 0.30 -2.48
N THR A 57 31.31 -0.68 -3.37
CA THR A 57 31.88 -0.46 -4.71
C THR A 57 31.07 0.50 -5.58
N PHE A 58 29.74 0.48 -5.49
CA PHE A 58 28.88 1.39 -6.26
C PHE A 58 28.83 2.76 -5.61
N VAL A 59 28.90 2.82 -4.28
CA VAL A 59 29.02 4.07 -3.52
C VAL A 59 30.33 4.77 -3.88
N ASP A 60 31.46 4.07 -3.92
CA ASP A 60 32.76 4.64 -4.28
C ASP A 60 32.80 5.16 -5.72
N GLN A 61 32.20 4.42 -6.67
CA GLN A 61 32.08 4.88 -8.05
C GLN A 61 31.22 6.14 -8.15
N ALA A 62 30.11 6.20 -7.41
CA ALA A 62 29.26 7.38 -7.36
C ALA A 62 29.97 8.56 -6.70
N ILE A 63 30.71 8.35 -5.61
CA ILE A 63 31.53 9.38 -4.95
C ILE A 63 32.60 9.92 -5.90
N ALA A 64 33.29 9.06 -6.64
CA ALA A 64 34.27 9.49 -7.64
C ALA A 64 33.63 10.39 -8.72
N LEU A 65 32.46 9.98 -9.24
CA LEU A 65 31.70 10.79 -10.20
C LEU A 65 31.23 12.13 -9.61
N ILE A 66 30.82 12.16 -8.34
CA ILE A 66 30.44 13.40 -7.64
C ILE A 66 31.65 14.33 -7.51
N ARG A 67 32.80 13.80 -7.09
CA ARG A 67 34.03 14.60 -6.95
C ARG A 67 34.51 15.15 -8.28
N ASP A 68 34.44 14.37 -9.35
CA ASP A 68 34.79 14.82 -10.70
C ASP A 68 33.79 15.88 -11.21
N ALA A 69 32.49 15.65 -11.04
CA ALA A 69 31.45 16.58 -11.50
C ALA A 69 31.48 17.93 -10.78
N TYR A 70 31.92 17.95 -9.53
CA TYR A 70 31.96 19.14 -8.67
C TYR A 70 33.39 19.56 -8.30
N GLU A 71 34.41 19.16 -9.07
CA GLU A 71 35.83 19.39 -8.77
C GLU A 71 36.16 20.85 -8.42
N ALA A 72 35.55 21.79 -9.15
CA ALA A 72 35.72 23.23 -8.92
C ALA A 72 35.18 23.68 -7.54
N ASP A 73 34.06 23.11 -7.10
CA ASP A 73 33.44 23.44 -5.81
C ASP A 73 34.23 22.84 -4.64
N TYR A 74 34.77 21.61 -4.79
CA TYR A 74 35.69 21.01 -3.84
C TYR A 74 36.98 21.82 -3.70
N LYS A 75 37.55 22.27 -4.83
CA LYS A 75 38.73 23.12 -4.83
C LYS A 75 38.46 24.47 -4.18
N ALA A 76 37.32 25.09 -4.47
CA ALA A 76 36.92 26.35 -3.85
C ALA A 76 36.72 26.22 -2.34
N ALA A 77 36.04 25.18 -1.86
CA ALA A 77 35.85 24.92 -0.44
C ALA A 77 37.18 24.70 0.30
N LYS A 78 38.14 24.02 -0.34
CA LYS A 78 39.48 23.78 0.20
C LYS A 78 40.33 25.06 0.25
N GLU A 79 40.24 25.92 -0.77
CA GLU A 79 41.01 27.16 -0.85
C GLU A 79 40.43 28.26 0.05
N SER A 80 39.11 28.33 0.22
CA SER A 80 38.44 29.30 1.09
C SER A 80 38.42 28.88 2.56
N GLY A 81 38.44 27.57 2.84
CA GLY A 81 38.18 27.00 4.15
C GLY A 81 36.69 26.99 4.54
N GLU A 82 35.80 27.42 3.65
CA GLU A 82 34.35 27.52 3.89
C GLU A 82 33.59 26.41 3.12
N PRO A 83 33.17 25.31 3.78
CA PRO A 83 32.53 24.17 3.12
C PRO A 83 31.02 24.36 2.86
N GLU A 84 30.40 25.40 3.43
CA GLU A 84 28.94 25.58 3.41
C GLU A 84 28.32 25.65 2.01
N PRO A 85 28.91 26.33 1.01
CA PRO A 85 28.37 26.33 -0.35
C PRO A 85 28.32 24.93 -0.95
N LEU A 86 29.38 24.14 -0.75
CA LEU A 86 29.49 22.76 -1.23
C LEU A 86 28.52 21.83 -0.48
N LEU A 87 28.43 21.93 0.84
CA LEU A 87 27.48 21.14 1.65
C LEU A 87 26.02 21.46 1.31
N ALA A 88 25.69 22.72 1.01
CA ALA A 88 24.36 23.11 0.56
C ALA A 88 24.04 22.53 -0.84
N GLN A 89 25.05 22.42 -1.70
CA GLN A 89 24.93 21.86 -3.05
C GLN A 89 24.76 20.35 -3.02
N LEU A 90 25.59 19.62 -2.28
CA LEU A 90 25.44 18.18 -2.06
C LEU A 90 24.10 17.87 -1.38
N GLY A 91 23.67 18.68 -0.41
CA GLY A 91 22.37 18.51 0.23
C GLY A 91 21.16 18.73 -0.70
N ARG A 92 21.27 19.59 -1.73
CA ARG A 92 20.25 19.71 -2.79
C ARG A 92 20.26 18.48 -3.67
N LEU A 93 21.45 18.05 -4.10
CA LEU A 93 21.63 16.90 -4.97
C LEU A 93 21.06 15.62 -4.33
N ALA A 94 21.29 15.40 -3.03
CA ALA A 94 20.73 14.26 -2.31
C ALA A 94 19.20 14.25 -2.28
N ARG A 95 18.54 15.41 -2.24
CA ARG A 95 17.07 15.50 -2.21
C ARG A 95 16.41 15.25 -3.57
N ASP A 96 17.08 15.69 -4.64
CA ASP A 96 16.56 15.59 -6.00
C ASP A 96 16.94 14.26 -6.66
N GLU A 97 17.84 13.49 -6.03
CA GLU A 97 18.30 12.20 -6.53
C GLU A 97 17.23 11.11 -6.33
N THR A 98 16.99 10.34 -7.39
CA THR A 98 15.97 9.28 -7.42
C THR A 98 16.59 7.88 -7.36
N ASP A 99 17.91 7.78 -7.59
CA ASP A 99 18.69 6.55 -7.43
C ASP A 99 19.21 6.43 -5.98
N PRO A 100 18.76 5.42 -5.20
CA PRO A 100 19.19 5.20 -3.82
C PRO A 100 20.71 5.07 -3.63
N VAL A 101 21.43 4.55 -4.63
CA VAL A 101 22.89 4.38 -4.57
C VAL A 101 23.59 5.74 -4.58
N ARG A 102 23.12 6.64 -5.45
CA ARG A 102 23.65 8.00 -5.58
C ARG A 102 23.22 8.87 -4.42
N GLU A 103 21.96 8.77 -3.99
CA GLU A 103 21.44 9.46 -2.80
C GLU A 103 22.32 9.12 -1.57
N TYR A 104 22.62 7.83 -1.35
CA TYR A 104 23.49 7.37 -0.28
C TYR A 104 24.92 7.91 -0.41
N ALA A 105 25.52 7.83 -1.61
CA ALA A 105 26.87 8.32 -1.89
C ALA A 105 27.02 9.83 -1.64
N ILE A 106 26.01 10.62 -2.02
CA ILE A 106 26.00 12.07 -1.79
C ILE A 106 25.95 12.38 -0.30
N LEU A 107 25.14 11.66 0.49
CA LEU A 107 25.07 11.84 1.95
C LEU A 107 26.36 11.42 2.65
N VAL A 108 27.00 10.32 2.22
CA VAL A 108 28.32 9.89 2.72
C VAL A 108 29.38 10.96 2.44
N GLU A 109 29.40 11.50 1.23
CA GLU A 109 30.38 12.50 0.84
C GLU A 109 30.14 13.84 1.55
N ALA A 110 28.88 14.26 1.69
CA ALA A 110 28.54 15.46 2.46
C ALA A 110 28.96 15.34 3.94
N GLU A 111 28.79 14.16 4.55
CA GLU A 111 29.27 13.88 5.90
C GLU A 111 30.81 13.99 5.96
N ALA A 112 31.52 13.39 5.01
CA ALA A 112 32.98 13.44 4.95
C ALA A 112 33.53 14.87 4.80
N VAL A 113 32.90 15.68 3.95
CA VAL A 113 33.24 17.11 3.79
C VAL A 113 32.99 17.89 5.08
N ALA A 114 31.86 17.64 5.76
CA ALA A 114 31.58 18.29 7.04
C ALA A 114 32.61 17.93 8.11
N VAL A 115 33.04 16.67 8.18
CA VAL A 115 34.08 16.21 9.12
C VAL A 115 35.46 16.79 8.77
N GLN A 116 35.84 16.88 7.50
CA GLN A 116 37.13 17.44 7.07
C GLN A 116 37.30 18.93 7.41
N HIS A 117 36.19 19.64 7.60
CA HIS A 117 36.16 21.06 7.93
C HIS A 117 35.68 21.33 9.37
N ASP A 118 35.78 20.35 10.26
CA ASP A 118 35.43 20.46 11.68
C ASP A 118 33.97 20.92 11.96
N ASN A 119 33.04 20.67 11.03
CA ASN A 119 31.62 21.03 11.14
C ASN A 119 30.77 19.86 11.67
N TYR A 120 30.99 19.54 12.94
CA TYR A 120 30.51 18.31 13.58
C TYR A 120 28.99 18.22 13.70
N LYS A 121 28.34 19.34 13.98
CA LYS A 121 26.87 19.44 14.02
C LYS A 121 26.27 19.02 12.69
N ARG A 122 26.83 19.54 11.59
CA ARG A 122 26.36 19.24 10.24
C ARG A 122 26.62 17.78 9.87
N ALA A 123 27.75 17.21 10.28
CA ALA A 123 28.02 15.78 10.10
C ALA A 123 27.01 14.89 10.85
N MET A 124 26.63 15.25 12.08
CA MET A 124 25.61 14.53 12.86
C MET A 124 24.21 14.62 12.24
N ASP A 125 23.82 15.79 11.74
CA ASP A 125 22.53 15.98 11.04
C ASP A 125 22.45 15.13 9.76
N LEU A 126 23.54 15.10 8.99
CA LEU A 126 23.64 14.30 7.77
C LEU A 126 23.62 12.80 8.06
N LEU A 127 24.27 12.36 9.14
CA LEU A 127 24.22 10.97 9.62
C LEU A 127 22.80 10.59 10.05
N ASN A 128 22.09 11.44 10.78
CA ASN A 128 20.70 11.21 11.15
C ASN A 128 19.80 11.13 9.92
N THR A 129 19.98 12.04 8.95
CA THR A 129 19.26 12.00 7.66
C THR A 129 19.50 10.67 6.93
N ARG A 130 20.76 10.21 6.90
CA ARG A 130 21.11 8.91 6.32
C ARG A 130 20.49 7.74 7.09
N ALA A 131 20.37 7.83 8.42
CA ALA A 131 19.79 6.80 9.27
C ALA A 131 18.26 6.75 9.26
N GLU A 132 17.61 7.86 8.91
CA GLU A 132 16.18 7.94 8.65
C GLU A 132 15.81 7.39 7.27
N ARG A 133 16.75 7.45 6.31
CA ARG A 133 16.52 7.03 4.92
C ARG A 133 16.97 5.61 4.62
N PHE A 134 18.08 5.18 5.23
CA PHE A 134 18.72 3.89 4.98
C PHE A 134 18.83 3.06 6.27
N ARG A 135 18.85 1.73 6.13
CA ARG A 135 18.93 0.74 7.23
C ARG A 135 20.33 0.69 7.85
N ILE A 136 20.78 1.81 8.41
CA ILE A 136 22.03 1.92 9.15
C ILE A 136 21.78 2.02 10.66
N ASP A 137 22.69 1.43 11.45
CA ASP A 137 22.72 1.61 12.90
C ASP A 137 23.25 3.02 13.22
N GLY A 138 22.37 4.02 13.10
CA GLY A 138 22.72 5.42 13.34
C GLY A 138 23.26 5.68 14.75
N LEU A 139 22.90 4.87 15.74
CA LEU A 139 23.44 5.01 17.10
C LEU A 139 24.88 4.50 17.19
N ALA A 140 25.20 3.35 16.57
CA ALA A 140 26.57 2.86 16.49
C ALA A 140 27.47 3.79 15.66
N LEU A 141 26.98 4.31 14.54
CA LEU A 141 27.74 5.24 13.69
C LEU A 141 27.98 6.59 14.38
N ARG A 142 27.00 7.11 15.14
CA ARG A 142 27.21 8.29 16.01
C ARG A 142 28.30 8.04 17.04
N GLY A 143 28.31 6.87 17.69
CA GLY A 143 29.38 6.49 18.61
C GLY A 143 30.77 6.44 17.94
N GLN A 144 30.85 5.88 16.73
CA GLN A 144 32.11 5.85 15.95
C GLN A 144 32.56 7.24 15.52
N LEU A 145 31.64 8.10 15.08
CA LEU A 145 31.92 9.49 14.71
C LEU A 145 32.44 10.25 15.91
N LEU A 146 31.74 10.22 17.05
CA LEU A 146 32.19 10.82 18.31
C LEU A 146 33.61 10.37 18.72
N LYS A 147 33.92 9.08 18.57
CA LYS A 147 35.25 8.52 18.85
C LYS A 147 36.34 9.04 17.89
N ARG A 148 36.02 9.23 16.60
CA ARG A 148 36.93 9.85 15.62
C ARG A 148 37.16 11.33 15.93
N LEU A 149 36.09 12.04 16.30
CA LEU A 149 36.12 13.48 16.61
C LEU A 149 36.91 13.80 17.90
N ALA A 150 36.98 12.87 18.85
CA ALA A 150 37.77 13.04 20.07
C ALA A 150 39.27 13.28 19.78
N GLY A 151 39.80 12.72 18.69
CA GLY A 151 41.20 12.78 18.32
C GLY A 151 42.17 12.31 19.43
N PRO A 152 43.50 12.49 19.27
CA PRO A 152 44.47 12.21 20.33
C PRO A 152 44.51 13.30 21.44
N LYS A 153 43.90 14.47 21.20
CA LYS A 153 43.78 15.57 22.16
C LYS A 153 42.35 16.10 22.17
N VAL A 154 41.56 15.68 23.15
CA VAL A 154 40.18 16.14 23.34
C VAL A 154 40.18 17.64 23.68
N ALA A 155 39.60 18.45 22.79
CA ALA A 155 39.42 19.89 22.98
C ALA A 155 38.24 20.20 23.92
N ALA A 156 38.22 21.40 24.50
CA ALA A 156 37.10 21.90 25.29
C ALA A 156 35.95 22.35 24.37
N ASP A 157 35.01 21.45 24.08
CA ASP A 157 33.86 21.69 23.20
C ASP A 157 32.55 21.34 23.91
N LEU A 158 31.75 22.36 24.23
CA LEU A 158 30.49 22.20 24.96
C LEU A 158 29.43 21.44 24.14
N GLU A 159 29.37 21.69 22.84
CA GLU A 159 28.38 21.07 21.94
C GLU A 159 28.71 19.59 21.74
N LEU A 160 30.00 19.24 21.61
CA LEU A 160 30.45 17.86 21.58
C LEU A 160 30.14 17.11 22.89
N CYS A 161 30.28 17.78 24.03
CA CYS A 161 29.97 17.17 25.33
C CYS A 161 28.48 16.88 25.50
N ASP A 162 27.60 17.81 25.13
CA ASP A 162 26.16 17.62 25.21
C ASP A 162 25.70 16.50 24.25
N GLN A 163 26.22 16.48 23.03
CA GLN A 163 25.90 15.44 22.06
C GLN A 163 26.36 14.04 22.51
N ALA A 164 27.51 13.95 23.19
CA ALA A 164 28.00 12.72 23.77
C ALA A 164 27.15 12.24 24.96
N ILE A 165 26.62 13.16 25.78
CA ILE A 165 25.67 12.84 26.86
C ILE A 165 24.37 12.30 26.28
N GLU A 166 23.80 12.97 25.28
CA GLU A 166 22.54 12.54 24.64
C GLU A 166 22.69 11.15 23.99
N THR A 167 23.79 10.94 23.25
CA THR A 167 24.09 9.64 22.64
C THR A 167 24.25 8.54 23.69
N ALA A 168 24.88 8.84 24.84
CA ALA A 168 25.03 7.88 25.93
C ALA A 168 23.70 7.51 26.59
N GLU A 169 22.80 8.48 26.78
CA GLU A 169 21.46 8.25 27.34
C GLU A 169 20.56 7.47 26.38
N GLU A 170 20.63 7.75 25.08
CA GLU A 170 19.96 6.96 24.04
C GLU A 170 20.46 5.53 23.98
N ALA A 171 21.78 5.34 23.99
CA ALA A 171 22.38 4.01 23.95
C ALA A 171 22.08 3.18 25.20
N MET A 172 22.06 3.79 26.38
CA MET A 172 21.65 3.13 27.61
C MET A 172 20.17 2.69 27.56
N ARG A 173 19.28 3.50 26.97
CA ARG A 173 17.86 3.13 26.79
C ARG A 173 17.68 2.00 25.79
N ALA A 174 18.49 1.97 24.74
CA ALA A 174 18.48 0.92 23.72
C ALA A 174 19.26 -0.35 24.13
N GLU A 175 19.72 -0.46 25.39
CA GLU A 175 20.53 -1.58 25.91
C GLU A 175 21.85 -1.80 25.14
N ARG A 176 22.34 -0.77 24.44
CA ARG A 176 23.62 -0.75 23.72
C ARG A 176 24.75 -0.22 24.60
N PHE A 177 25.01 -0.91 25.72
CA PHE A 177 25.88 -0.40 26.79
C PHE A 177 27.32 -0.10 26.34
N GLY A 178 27.88 -0.80 25.35
CA GLY A 178 29.21 -0.47 24.82
C GLY A 178 29.27 0.91 24.15
N VAL A 179 28.23 1.30 23.41
CA VAL A 179 28.12 2.65 22.81
C VAL A 179 27.86 3.68 23.90
N ALA A 180 27.06 3.33 24.91
CA ALA A 180 26.77 4.21 26.04
C ALA A 180 28.04 4.53 26.84
N GLU A 181 28.85 3.51 27.17
CA GLU A 181 30.13 3.64 27.88
C GLU A 181 31.14 4.49 27.10
N ASP A 182 31.32 4.22 25.80
CA ASP A 182 32.23 4.99 24.94
C ASP A 182 31.80 6.47 24.86
N ALA A 183 30.50 6.74 24.68
CA ALA A 183 29.96 8.10 24.59
C ALA A 183 30.05 8.86 25.92
N VAL A 184 29.72 8.24 27.06
CA VAL A 184 29.82 8.92 28.36
C VAL A 184 31.28 9.13 28.79
N ALA A 185 32.19 8.23 28.41
CA ALA A 185 33.62 8.40 28.65
C ALA A 185 34.16 9.62 27.87
N LEU A 186 33.72 9.80 26.62
CA LEU A 186 34.02 10.99 25.83
C LEU A 186 33.45 12.25 26.51
N ALA A 187 32.17 12.27 26.86
CA ALA A 187 31.54 13.41 27.53
C ALA A 187 32.30 13.82 28.80
N VAL A 188 32.68 12.87 29.65
CA VAL A 188 33.47 13.14 30.86
C VAL A 188 34.85 13.69 30.52
N SER A 189 35.49 13.19 29.46
CA SER A 189 36.81 13.68 29.02
C SER A 189 36.76 15.12 28.49
N VAL A 190 35.72 15.46 27.71
CA VAL A 190 35.47 16.81 27.19
C VAL A 190 35.12 17.76 28.33
N ALA A 191 34.23 17.36 29.25
CA ALA A 191 33.89 18.15 30.43
C ALA A 191 35.12 18.44 31.32
N ARG A 192 36.06 17.49 31.44
CA ARG A 192 37.34 17.71 32.13
C ARG A 192 38.30 18.63 31.35
N ALA A 193 38.24 18.66 30.02
CA ALA A 193 38.99 19.62 29.22
C ALA A 193 38.45 21.04 29.43
N VAL A 194 37.13 21.22 29.38
CA VAL A 194 36.43 22.48 29.68
C VAL A 194 36.80 22.99 31.09
N ASP A 195 36.69 22.15 32.12
CA ASP A 195 37.05 22.51 33.49
C ASP A 195 38.54 22.91 33.64
N ARG A 196 39.46 22.25 32.91
CA ARG A 196 40.89 22.62 32.91
C ARG A 196 41.14 23.97 32.26
N GLU A 197 40.48 24.27 31.15
CA GLU A 197 40.60 25.57 30.46
C GLU A 197 40.00 26.71 31.27
N GLU A 198 38.81 26.52 31.86
CA GLU A 198 38.18 27.48 32.77
C GLU A 198 39.10 27.78 33.97
N LYS A 199 39.70 26.74 34.58
CA LYS A 199 40.68 26.90 35.67
C LYS A 199 41.97 27.59 35.22
N ALA A 200 42.47 27.33 34.02
CA ALA A 200 43.65 27.99 33.46
C ALA A 200 43.39 29.48 33.18
N ALA A 201 42.24 29.81 32.59
CA ALA A 201 41.79 31.17 32.35
C ALA A 201 41.62 31.96 33.67
N ALA A 202 41.03 31.33 34.69
CA ALA A 202 40.90 31.90 36.03
C ALA A 202 42.28 32.19 36.67
N ARG A 203 43.25 31.27 36.56
CA ARG A 203 44.63 31.46 37.07
C ARG A 203 45.39 32.57 36.32
N LYS A 204 45.19 32.69 35.00
CA LYS A 204 45.83 33.73 34.16
C LYS A 204 45.30 35.12 34.52
N ARG A 205 43.99 35.25 34.81
CA ARG A 205 43.38 36.50 35.29
C ARG A 205 43.70 36.82 36.75
N ALA A 206 43.87 35.81 37.61
CA ALA A 206 44.36 36.04 38.99
C ALA A 206 45.79 36.63 39.03
N LYS A 207 46.60 36.41 37.99
CA LYS A 207 47.93 37.02 37.83
C LYS A 207 47.92 38.38 37.12
N GLY A 208 46.83 38.75 36.43
CA GLY A 208 46.67 40.04 35.76
C GLY A 208 45.83 40.99 36.61
N GLY A 209 46.47 41.95 37.27
CA GLY A 209 45.82 42.86 38.21
C GLY A 209 44.59 43.59 37.64
N ALA A 210 43.55 43.65 38.48
CA ALA A 210 42.42 44.58 38.46
C ALA A 210 41.46 44.58 37.25
N ASN A 211 40.43 43.71 37.31
CA ASN A 211 39.04 44.19 37.22
C ASN A 211 38.04 43.14 37.73
N LYS A 212 37.24 43.49 38.74
CA LYS A 212 36.22 42.64 39.38
C LYS A 212 34.90 42.72 38.59
N VAL A 213 34.77 41.95 37.52
CA VAL A 213 33.45 41.61 36.94
C VAL A 213 33.08 40.22 37.43
N ALA A 214 31.89 40.06 38.00
CA ALA A 214 31.38 38.75 38.43
C ALA A 214 31.23 37.84 37.20
N LEU A 215 32.02 36.77 37.16
CA LEU A 215 31.91 35.75 36.11
C LEU A 215 30.65 34.90 36.35
N PRO A 216 29.97 34.45 35.28
CA PRO A 216 29.01 33.37 35.40
C PRO A 216 29.67 32.14 36.04
N PRO A 217 28.94 31.33 36.81
CA PRO A 217 29.49 30.15 37.48
C PRO A 217 30.13 29.21 36.44
N PRO A 218 31.32 28.64 36.74
CA PRO A 218 32.01 27.72 35.82
C PRO A 218 31.13 26.50 35.56
N ILE A 219 30.96 26.16 34.28
CA ILE A 219 30.02 25.11 33.86
C ILE A 219 30.72 23.75 33.87
N GLY A 220 32.04 23.72 33.69
CA GLY A 220 32.87 22.50 33.66
C GLY A 220 32.67 21.55 34.85
N PRO A 221 32.69 22.01 36.12
CA PRO A 221 32.47 21.16 37.28
C PRO A 221 31.10 20.46 37.30
N GLU A 222 30.03 21.16 36.91
CA GLU A 222 28.68 20.59 36.85
C GLU A 222 28.57 19.57 35.71
N MET A 223 29.20 19.83 34.57
CA MET A 223 29.25 18.87 33.45
C MET A 223 30.01 17.60 33.83
N VAL A 224 31.14 17.72 34.53
CA VAL A 224 31.87 16.55 35.05
C VAL A 224 31.00 15.75 36.03
N ARG A 225 30.24 16.43 36.89
CA ARG A 225 29.30 15.80 37.82
C ARG A 225 28.19 15.05 37.09
N ARG A 226 27.55 15.68 36.09
CA ARG A 226 26.49 15.08 35.27
C ARG A 226 27.00 13.86 34.50
N GLY A 227 28.15 13.98 33.82
CA GLY A 227 28.76 12.85 33.10
C GLY A 227 29.17 11.70 34.02
N THR A 228 29.72 11.99 35.20
CA THR A 228 30.09 10.95 36.19
C THR A 228 28.86 10.25 36.78
N ALA A 229 27.78 10.99 37.03
CA ALA A 229 26.51 10.43 37.49
C ALA A 229 25.86 9.54 36.41
N LEU A 230 25.90 9.97 35.14
CA LEU A 230 25.44 9.17 34.02
C LEU A 230 26.27 7.89 33.84
N GLN A 231 27.60 7.97 33.95
CA GLN A 231 28.49 6.80 33.92
C GLN A 231 28.13 5.78 35.01
N ALA A 232 27.85 6.24 36.23
CA ALA A 232 27.45 5.36 37.33
C ALA A 232 26.10 4.67 37.04
N ARG A 233 25.13 5.41 36.46
CA ARG A 233 23.83 4.86 36.05
C ARG A 233 23.96 3.81 34.94
N ILE A 234 24.78 4.09 33.92
CA ILE A 234 25.08 3.15 32.83
C ILE A 234 25.69 1.87 33.39
N THR A 235 26.67 1.99 34.28
CA THR A 235 27.34 0.85 34.92
C THR A 235 26.37 -0.01 35.73
N ALA A 236 25.52 0.63 36.54
CA ALA A 236 24.52 -0.07 37.35
C ALA A 236 23.46 -0.78 36.48
N ARG A 237 23.00 -0.13 35.41
CA ARG A 237 21.98 -0.70 34.51
C ARG A 237 22.54 -1.82 33.63
N LYS A 238 23.79 -1.70 33.18
CA LYS A 238 24.51 -2.77 32.49
C LYS A 238 24.63 -4.01 33.37
N LYS A 239 25.05 -3.84 34.63
CA LYS A 239 25.12 -4.96 35.58
C LYS A 239 23.77 -5.68 35.74
N LEU A 240 22.68 -4.91 35.89
CA LEU A 240 21.33 -5.49 35.97
C LEU A 240 20.93 -6.25 34.70
N PHE A 241 21.32 -5.75 33.52
CA PHE A 241 21.08 -6.42 32.24
C PHE A 241 21.93 -7.70 32.08
N ASP A 242 23.18 -7.67 32.52
CA ASP A 242 24.06 -8.84 32.51
C ASP A 242 23.53 -9.94 33.45
N ASP A 243 23.10 -9.55 34.66
CA ASP A 243 22.46 -10.45 35.64
C ASP A 243 21.14 -11.02 35.09
N TYR A 244 20.34 -10.20 34.41
CA TYR A 244 19.12 -10.62 33.71
C TYR A 244 19.42 -11.64 32.60
N THR A 245 20.40 -11.36 31.75
CA THR A 245 20.78 -12.23 30.64
C THR A 245 21.26 -13.58 31.17
N ALA A 246 22.11 -13.58 32.20
CA ALA A 246 22.55 -14.80 32.88
C ALA A 246 21.38 -15.57 33.54
N ALA A 247 20.41 -14.86 34.11
CA ALA A 247 19.22 -15.48 34.70
C ALA A 247 18.29 -16.08 33.63
N ILE A 248 18.14 -15.45 32.46
CA ILE A 248 17.41 -16.00 31.32
C ILE A 248 18.07 -17.28 30.82
N GLU A 249 19.40 -17.31 30.68
CA GLU A 249 20.13 -18.54 30.33
C GLU A 249 19.89 -19.65 31.34
N LYS A 250 20.06 -19.36 32.64
CA LYS A 250 19.83 -20.32 33.72
C LYS A 250 18.37 -20.79 33.80
N SER A 251 17.41 -19.94 33.45
CA SER A 251 15.98 -20.29 33.42
C SER A 251 15.65 -21.30 32.31
N LYS A 252 16.48 -21.45 31.27
CA LYS A 252 16.27 -22.47 30.23
C LYS A 252 16.61 -23.86 30.75
N GLU A 253 17.63 -23.94 31.59
CA GLU A 253 18.06 -25.19 32.24
C GLU A 253 17.18 -25.55 33.45
N SER A 254 16.61 -24.56 34.13
CA SER A 254 15.76 -24.75 35.30
C SER A 254 14.64 -23.69 35.36
N PRO A 255 13.52 -23.90 34.63
CA PRO A 255 12.43 -22.92 34.48
C PRO A 255 11.75 -22.49 35.79
N ASP A 256 11.79 -23.34 36.81
CA ASP A 256 11.20 -23.03 38.13
C ASP A 256 12.25 -22.56 39.15
N SER A 257 13.47 -22.22 38.70
CA SER A 257 14.53 -21.67 39.56
C SER A 257 14.06 -20.37 40.24
N PRO A 258 13.82 -20.38 41.57
CA PRO A 258 13.21 -19.24 42.23
C PRO A 258 14.13 -18.00 42.25
N SER A 259 15.45 -18.22 42.26
CA SER A 259 16.44 -17.13 42.16
C SER A 259 16.54 -16.53 40.75
N ALA A 260 16.44 -17.35 39.69
CA ALA A 260 16.47 -16.84 38.32
C ALA A 260 15.19 -16.05 37.99
N ASN A 261 14.04 -16.59 38.40
CA ASN A 261 12.74 -15.95 38.26
C ASN A 261 12.64 -14.61 39.01
N ALA A 262 13.27 -14.53 40.19
CA ALA A 262 13.40 -13.26 40.92
C ALA A 262 14.17 -12.21 40.11
N THR A 263 15.33 -12.55 39.53
CA THR A 263 16.14 -11.62 38.73
C THR A 263 15.41 -11.21 37.45
N ILE A 264 14.78 -12.14 36.75
CA ILE A 264 14.00 -11.89 35.52
C ILE A 264 12.82 -10.95 35.80
N GLY A 265 12.02 -11.27 36.82
CA GLY A 265 10.87 -10.48 37.23
C GLY A 265 11.25 -9.07 37.69
N THR A 266 12.31 -8.96 38.49
CA THR A 266 12.82 -7.67 38.99
C THR A 266 13.31 -6.78 37.85
N TYR A 267 14.06 -7.34 36.89
CA TYR A 267 14.55 -6.57 35.75
C TYR A 267 13.40 -6.09 34.85
N ARG A 268 12.48 -6.99 34.49
CA ARG A 268 11.34 -6.65 33.61
C ARG A 268 10.40 -5.65 34.27
N CYS A 269 9.92 -5.93 35.49
CA CYS A 269 8.98 -5.05 36.18
C CYS A 269 9.63 -3.72 36.59
N PHE A 270 10.80 -3.75 37.24
CA PHE A 270 11.30 -2.55 37.92
C PHE A 270 12.34 -1.75 37.11
N ALA A 271 13.11 -2.39 36.23
CA ALA A 271 14.10 -1.71 35.39
C ALA A 271 13.58 -1.35 33.99
N ARG A 272 12.68 -2.17 33.42
CA ARG A 272 12.04 -1.93 32.10
C ARG A 272 10.61 -1.41 32.17
N GLY A 273 9.91 -1.58 33.30
CA GLY A 273 8.48 -1.26 33.38
C GLY A 273 7.58 -2.23 32.62
N ASP A 274 8.10 -3.39 32.23
CA ASP A 274 7.35 -4.49 31.60
C ASP A 274 6.70 -5.36 32.68
N TRP A 275 5.53 -4.92 33.14
CA TRP A 275 4.78 -5.61 34.19
C TRP A 275 4.13 -6.90 33.68
N GLU A 276 3.57 -6.89 32.48
CA GLU A 276 2.90 -8.06 31.88
C GLU A 276 3.88 -9.22 31.65
N GLY A 277 5.05 -8.95 31.09
CA GLY A 277 6.10 -9.94 30.85
C GLY A 277 6.92 -10.29 32.09
N GLY A 278 6.89 -9.46 33.14
CA GLY A 278 7.68 -9.62 34.36
C GLY A 278 6.94 -10.25 35.54
N LEU A 279 5.63 -9.99 35.71
CA LEU A 279 4.83 -10.46 36.84
C LEU A 279 4.83 -11.99 36.99
N PRO A 280 4.70 -12.81 35.92
CA PRO A 280 4.78 -14.27 36.04
C PRO A 280 6.12 -14.76 36.62
N ALA A 281 7.24 -14.20 36.15
CA ALA A 281 8.57 -14.53 36.67
C ALA A 281 8.73 -14.03 38.11
N LEU A 282 8.29 -12.80 38.40
CA LEU A 282 8.36 -12.22 39.74
C LEU A 282 7.57 -13.04 40.77
N SER A 283 6.39 -13.56 40.38
CA SER A 283 5.53 -14.40 41.22
C SER A 283 6.14 -15.75 41.59
N LYS A 284 7.03 -16.28 40.74
CA LYS A 284 7.80 -17.51 40.99
C LYS A 284 9.14 -17.23 41.67
N GLY A 285 9.42 -15.97 41.99
CA GLY A 285 10.67 -15.51 42.61
C GLY A 285 10.74 -15.75 44.13
N ILE A 286 11.92 -15.49 44.71
CA ILE A 286 12.21 -15.63 46.16
C ILE A 286 12.24 -14.31 46.93
N ILE A 287 11.72 -13.21 46.36
CA ILE A 287 11.83 -11.89 46.98
C ILE A 287 10.45 -11.47 47.53
N PRO A 288 10.10 -11.77 48.79
CA PRO A 288 8.98 -11.11 49.47
C PRO A 288 9.28 -9.62 49.73
N PRO A 289 8.25 -8.75 49.75
CA PRO A 289 6.85 -9.04 49.49
C PRO A 289 6.53 -9.17 47.99
N PHE A 290 7.44 -8.84 47.07
CA PHE A 290 7.16 -8.76 45.62
C PHE A 290 6.65 -10.05 44.98
N SER A 291 7.23 -11.20 45.33
CA SER A 291 6.76 -12.51 44.83
C SER A 291 5.33 -12.81 45.27
N GLU A 292 4.96 -12.49 46.51
CA GLU A 292 3.63 -12.71 47.05
C GLU A 292 2.60 -11.78 46.41
N VAL A 293 2.93 -10.48 46.33
CA VAL A 293 2.01 -9.48 45.79
C VAL A 293 1.85 -9.65 44.27
N ALA A 294 2.89 -10.06 43.54
CA ALA A 294 2.79 -10.43 42.12
C ALA A 294 1.92 -11.68 41.90
N ALA A 295 2.04 -12.70 42.75
CA ALA A 295 1.20 -13.89 42.68
C ALA A 295 -0.28 -13.58 42.98
N GLU A 296 -0.55 -12.62 43.86
CA GLU A 296 -1.89 -12.14 44.15
C GLU A 296 -2.45 -11.31 42.99
N GLU A 297 -1.65 -10.41 42.40
CA GLU A 297 -2.05 -9.60 41.26
C GLU A 297 -2.44 -10.46 40.05
N LEU A 298 -1.65 -11.49 39.73
CA LEU A 298 -1.97 -12.44 38.65
C LEU A 298 -3.31 -13.18 38.88
N LYS A 299 -3.73 -13.36 40.14
CA LYS A 299 -5.02 -13.98 40.47
C LYS A 299 -6.18 -12.98 40.41
N ILE A 300 -5.93 -11.72 40.76
CA ILE A 300 -6.97 -10.69 40.89
C ILE A 300 -7.26 -9.99 39.55
N MET A 301 -6.27 -9.80 38.67
CA MET A 301 -6.42 -9.00 37.45
C MET A 301 -7.48 -9.52 36.47
N THR A 302 -7.82 -10.83 36.48
CA THR A 302 -8.92 -11.38 35.67
C THR A 302 -10.32 -11.09 36.24
N THR A 303 -10.41 -10.58 37.46
CA THR A 303 -11.67 -10.40 38.22
C THR A 303 -11.78 -9.08 38.97
N ALA A 304 -10.79 -8.19 38.87
CA ALA A 304 -10.63 -7.00 39.73
C ALA A 304 -11.83 -6.05 39.69
N GLU A 305 -12.49 -5.90 38.54
CA GLU A 305 -13.71 -5.09 38.38
C GLU A 305 -14.91 -5.65 39.18
N ARG A 306 -14.93 -6.97 39.43
CA ARG A 306 -16.01 -7.64 40.18
C ARG A 306 -15.81 -7.54 41.69
N GLU A 307 -14.59 -7.22 42.16
CA GLU A 307 -14.26 -7.12 43.57
C GLU A 307 -13.34 -5.90 43.87
N PRO A 308 -13.88 -4.66 43.78
CA PRO A 308 -13.09 -3.42 43.89
C PRO A 308 -12.26 -3.31 45.17
N ARG A 309 -12.76 -3.85 46.28
CA ARG A 309 -12.05 -3.88 47.57
C ARG A 309 -10.78 -4.74 47.55
N LYS A 310 -10.78 -5.84 46.80
CA LYS A 310 -9.57 -6.68 46.68
C LYS A 310 -8.53 -6.00 45.79
N GLY A 311 -8.95 -5.36 44.70
CA GLY A 311 -8.06 -4.54 43.86
C GLY A 311 -7.47 -3.34 44.61
N PHE A 312 -8.26 -2.66 45.45
CA PHE A 312 -7.78 -1.59 46.34
C PHE A 312 -6.76 -2.10 47.37
N SER A 313 -7.04 -3.24 48.01
CA SER A 313 -6.12 -3.87 48.97
C SER A 313 -4.80 -4.29 48.31
N LEU A 314 -4.85 -4.88 47.12
CA LEU A 314 -3.68 -5.26 46.34
C LEU A 314 -2.80 -4.04 45.99
N ALA A 315 -3.42 -2.96 45.50
CA ALA A 315 -2.73 -1.70 45.24
C ALA A 315 -2.11 -1.12 46.53
N GLY A 316 -2.73 -1.35 47.68
CA GLY A 316 -2.19 -1.02 49.01
C GLY A 316 -0.89 -1.77 49.30
N ARG A 317 -0.90 -3.09 49.13
CA ARG A 317 0.26 -3.94 49.39
C ARG A 317 1.44 -3.63 48.47
N TRP A 318 1.19 -3.36 47.19
CA TRP A 318 2.25 -2.91 46.28
C TRP A 318 2.79 -1.52 46.65
N TRP A 319 1.93 -0.61 47.12
CA TRP A 319 2.38 0.69 47.62
C TRP A 319 3.30 0.55 48.82
N ASP A 320 2.92 -0.31 49.78
CA ASP A 320 3.71 -0.56 50.99
C ASP A 320 5.04 -1.26 50.64
N ALA A 321 5.02 -2.19 49.68
CA ALA A 321 6.22 -2.83 49.14
C ALA A 321 7.17 -1.83 48.47
N ALA A 322 6.65 -0.78 47.84
CA ALA A 322 7.45 0.29 47.24
C ALA A 322 8.06 1.25 48.27
N GLU A 323 7.56 1.27 49.50
CA GLU A 323 8.06 2.12 50.60
C GLU A 323 9.06 1.40 51.51
N ASP A 324 9.37 0.13 51.20
CA ASP A 324 10.42 -0.59 51.89
C ASP A 324 11.80 0.04 51.63
N LYS A 325 12.58 0.20 52.71
CA LYS A 325 13.89 0.88 52.68
C LYS A 325 14.96 0.12 51.87
N SER A 326 14.73 -1.16 51.58
CA SER A 326 15.62 -1.99 50.76
C SER A 326 15.44 -1.76 49.26
N VAL A 327 14.37 -1.05 48.85
CA VAL A 327 14.04 -0.74 47.46
C VAL A 327 14.73 0.54 47.03
N SER A 328 15.39 0.53 45.87
CA SER A 328 16.04 1.75 45.36
C SER A 328 14.99 2.81 45.00
N GLU A 329 15.38 4.10 45.01
CA GLU A 329 14.48 5.20 44.63
C GLU A 329 13.88 5.01 43.23
N ASP A 330 14.68 4.50 42.28
CA ASP A 330 14.22 4.21 40.91
C ASP A 330 13.19 3.06 40.88
N GLN A 331 13.43 1.98 41.64
CA GLN A 331 12.50 0.85 41.72
C GLN A 331 11.20 1.27 42.42
N SER A 332 11.29 2.02 43.50
CA SER A 332 10.15 2.58 44.24
C SER A 332 9.31 3.47 43.34
N ALA A 333 9.94 4.28 42.49
CA ALA A 333 9.25 5.11 41.51
C ALA A 333 8.51 4.26 40.46
N THR A 334 9.13 3.20 39.92
CA THR A 334 8.50 2.29 38.95
C THR A 334 7.32 1.54 39.55
N ILE A 335 7.45 1.03 40.77
CA ILE A 335 6.37 0.32 41.47
C ILE A 335 5.21 1.29 41.75
N LYS A 336 5.47 2.49 42.29
CA LYS A 336 4.42 3.48 42.56
C LYS A 336 3.70 3.96 41.29
N ALA A 337 4.39 4.00 40.15
CA ALA A 337 3.77 4.30 38.86
C ALA A 337 2.80 3.21 38.39
N HIS A 338 3.14 1.92 38.59
CA HIS A 338 2.25 0.79 38.32
C HIS A 338 1.04 0.77 39.27
N VAL A 339 1.30 1.01 40.55
CA VAL A 339 0.27 1.05 41.59
C VAL A 339 -0.76 2.16 41.37
N ALA A 340 -0.34 3.32 40.87
CA ALA A 340 -1.26 4.38 40.50
C ALA A 340 -2.28 3.89 39.44
N GLY A 341 -1.84 3.09 38.46
CA GLY A 341 -2.73 2.45 37.48
C GLY A 341 -3.70 1.45 38.11
N LEU A 342 -3.26 0.67 39.11
CA LEU A 342 -4.13 -0.24 39.85
C LEU A 342 -5.21 0.52 40.66
N TYR A 343 -4.86 1.65 41.28
CA TYR A 343 -5.83 2.51 41.95
C TYR A 343 -6.81 3.17 40.97
N GLU A 344 -6.33 3.65 39.81
CA GLU A 344 -7.18 4.21 38.75
C GLU A 344 -8.23 3.19 38.27
N ALA A 345 -7.84 1.92 38.11
CA ALA A 345 -8.72 0.85 37.65
C ALA A 345 -9.90 0.58 38.61
N VAL A 346 -9.71 0.73 39.93
CA VAL A 346 -10.78 0.50 40.92
C VAL A 346 -11.48 1.78 41.38
N PHE A 347 -10.92 2.97 41.09
CA PHE A 347 -11.31 4.26 41.67
C PHE A 347 -12.80 4.58 41.54
N SER A 348 -13.37 4.37 40.34
CA SER A 348 -14.78 4.64 40.03
C SER A 348 -15.74 3.74 40.83
N SER A 349 -15.28 2.52 41.16
CA SER A 349 -16.08 1.47 41.79
C SER A 349 -15.99 1.45 43.32
N LEU A 350 -15.13 2.29 43.93
CA LEU A 350 -15.03 2.43 45.38
C LEU A 350 -16.22 3.22 45.93
N THR A 351 -16.95 2.67 46.90
CA THR A 351 -18.07 3.34 47.55
C THR A 351 -17.69 4.01 48.87
N ASP A 352 -16.59 3.58 49.49
CA ASP A 352 -16.10 4.13 50.75
C ASP A 352 -15.35 5.48 50.52
N PRO A 353 -15.77 6.58 51.17
CA PRO A 353 -15.13 7.89 50.99
C PRO A 353 -13.66 7.96 51.42
N LEU A 354 -13.24 7.15 52.40
CA LEU A 354 -11.85 7.10 52.88
C LEU A 354 -10.98 6.35 51.87
N GLU A 355 -11.46 5.21 51.36
CA GLU A 355 -10.76 4.45 50.30
C GLU A 355 -10.58 5.31 49.04
N LYS A 356 -11.63 6.04 48.63
CA LYS A 356 -11.54 7.01 47.52
C LYS A 356 -10.48 8.08 47.75
N ARG A 357 -10.42 8.66 48.95
CA ARG A 357 -9.44 9.70 49.27
C ARG A 357 -8.01 9.18 49.28
N VAL A 358 -7.80 7.96 49.77
CA VAL A 358 -6.48 7.28 49.74
C VAL A 358 -6.06 6.97 48.31
N ALA A 359 -6.96 6.40 47.49
CA ALA A 359 -6.70 6.13 46.09
C ALA A 359 -6.39 7.44 45.33
N GLU A 360 -7.19 8.49 45.51
CA GLU A 360 -6.97 9.79 44.88
C GLU A 360 -5.60 10.39 45.24
N SER A 361 -5.20 10.30 46.51
CA SER A 361 -3.89 10.78 46.96
C SER A 361 -2.74 9.99 46.33
N ARG A 362 -2.86 8.66 46.23
CA ARG A 362 -1.82 7.78 45.66
C ARG A 362 -1.73 7.92 44.14
N ILE A 363 -2.85 8.15 43.45
CA ILE A 363 -2.90 8.53 42.03
C ILE A 363 -2.21 9.87 41.78
N LYS A 364 -2.51 10.89 42.61
CA LYS A 364 -1.86 12.22 42.52
C LYS A 364 -0.36 12.16 42.82
N ALA A 365 0.07 11.23 43.67
CA ALA A 365 1.45 11.03 44.07
C ALA A 365 2.27 10.18 43.08
N ARG A 366 1.71 9.85 41.90
CA ARG A 366 2.41 9.10 40.83
C ARG A 366 3.76 9.75 40.51
N PRO A 367 4.89 9.06 40.75
CA PRO A 367 6.22 9.62 40.51
C PRO A 367 6.44 9.89 39.02
N LYS A 368 7.14 11.00 38.72
CA LYS A 368 7.73 11.20 37.39
C LYS A 368 8.96 10.31 37.32
N LEU A 369 8.85 9.18 36.63
CA LEU A 369 10.00 8.31 36.39
C LEU A 369 11.13 9.14 35.75
N PRO A 370 12.40 8.93 36.15
CA PRO A 370 13.53 9.49 35.39
C PRO A 370 13.31 9.08 33.94
N GLN A 371 13.30 10.04 33.01
CA GLN A 371 12.81 9.84 31.64
C GLN A 371 13.56 8.71 30.88
N GLY A 372 13.20 7.47 31.16
CA GLY A 372 13.03 6.36 30.24
C GLY A 372 11.52 6.26 30.00
N GLY A 373 11.11 6.21 28.73
CA GLY A 373 9.73 6.46 28.29
C GLY A 373 8.68 5.54 28.96
N GLY A 374 7.42 5.95 29.12
CA GLY A 374 6.76 7.12 28.53
C GLY A 374 5.46 7.55 29.22
N ALA A 375 4.86 8.58 28.63
CA ALA A 375 3.60 9.27 28.93
C ALA A 375 3.57 10.22 30.15
N VAL A 376 3.60 11.51 29.79
CA VAL A 376 2.95 12.68 30.44
C VAL A 376 3.35 12.99 31.89
N GLY A 377 4.31 13.89 32.04
CA GLY A 377 4.52 14.62 33.29
C GLY A 377 3.41 15.64 33.56
N ALA A 378 2.78 15.57 34.73
CA ALA A 378 2.01 16.68 35.28
C ALA A 378 2.95 17.70 35.96
N PHE A 379 2.99 18.94 35.48
CA PHE A 379 3.41 20.11 36.26
C PHE A 379 2.14 20.93 36.56
N THR A 380 1.86 21.21 37.83
CA THR A 380 0.73 22.05 38.28
C THR A 380 1.03 23.55 38.07
N PRO A 381 0.00 24.41 37.93
CA PRO A 381 -0.61 24.76 36.66
C PRO A 381 -0.09 26.11 36.15
N LYS A 382 0.47 26.10 34.93
CA LYS A 382 0.35 27.20 33.96
C LYS A 382 -0.34 26.58 32.74
N PRO A 383 -1.24 27.30 32.07
CA PRO A 383 -2.29 26.73 31.21
C PRO A 383 -1.72 25.65 30.29
N LEU A 384 -2.17 24.42 30.53
CA LEU A 384 -1.89 23.26 29.71
C LEU A 384 -2.47 23.52 28.31
N ARG A 385 -1.59 23.89 27.38
CA ARG A 385 -1.83 23.86 25.94
C ARG A 385 -0.73 22.93 25.39
N LEU A 386 -0.91 21.67 25.02
CA LEU A 386 -1.99 20.96 24.34
C LEU A 386 -1.81 19.44 24.53
N ALA A 387 -2.88 18.66 24.75
CA ALA A 387 -2.83 17.21 24.60
C ALA A 387 -2.95 16.84 23.11
N MET A 388 -2.05 15.96 22.69
CA MET A 388 -1.81 15.46 21.34
C MET A 388 -3.04 14.78 20.74
N ASN A 389 -3.28 15.02 19.45
CA ASN A 389 -3.87 13.99 18.59
C ASN A 389 -3.61 14.17 17.08
N GLY A 390 -2.61 14.94 16.64
CA GLY A 390 -2.36 15.07 15.19
C GLY A 390 -0.94 15.46 14.77
N LEU A 391 0.03 15.48 15.69
CA LEU A 391 1.34 16.10 15.42
C LEU A 391 2.56 15.24 15.78
N GLY A 392 2.39 13.93 15.96
CA GLY A 392 3.53 13.00 16.09
C GLY A 392 4.57 13.38 17.15
N GLY A 393 4.16 14.04 18.24
CA GLY A 393 5.04 14.35 19.38
C GLY A 393 6.04 15.51 19.19
N LYS A 394 5.92 16.36 18.16
CA LYS A 394 6.84 17.52 17.99
C LYS A 394 6.51 18.68 18.95
N ARG A 395 7.57 19.30 19.52
CA ARG A 395 7.48 20.45 20.45
C ARG A 395 7.47 21.83 19.78
N TYR A 396 7.87 21.94 18.51
CA TYR A 396 7.85 23.17 17.71
C TYR A 396 7.56 22.84 16.23
N LEU A 397 6.96 23.77 15.50
CA LEU A 397 6.75 23.69 14.04
C LEU A 397 7.87 24.46 13.33
N ASP A 398 8.55 23.81 12.38
CA ASP A 398 9.48 24.46 11.46
C ASP A 398 8.68 24.86 10.19
N PRO A 399 8.71 26.13 9.73
CA PRO A 399 7.92 26.59 8.59
C PRO A 399 8.19 25.85 7.26
N GLU A 400 9.27 25.08 7.16
CA GLU A 400 9.71 24.44 5.90
C GLU A 400 9.17 23.01 5.68
N THR A 401 8.59 22.32 6.66
CA THR A 401 8.43 20.84 6.59
C THR A 401 7.13 20.31 5.94
N PHE A 402 6.32 21.12 5.27
CA PHE A 402 5.08 20.63 4.65
C PHE A 402 5.02 20.93 3.16
N GLY A 403 5.57 20.00 2.37
CA GLY A 403 5.48 19.96 0.92
C GLY A 403 4.08 19.53 0.44
N GLY A 404 3.51 20.31 -0.47
CA GLY A 404 2.28 20.01 -1.19
C GLY A 404 1.86 21.21 -2.02
N ASP A 405 2.06 21.12 -3.33
CA ASP A 405 1.79 22.15 -4.34
C ASP A 405 0.38 22.76 -4.22
N TRP A 406 0.29 24.01 -3.77
CA TRP A 406 -0.84 24.90 -4.06
C TRP A 406 -0.35 26.35 -4.19
N LEU A 407 -0.22 26.80 -5.44
CA LEU A 407 0.03 28.17 -5.92
C LEU A 407 1.30 28.87 -5.38
N GLY A 408 2.38 28.75 -6.17
CA GLY A 408 3.70 29.25 -5.81
C GLY A 408 3.80 30.76 -5.61
N PHE A 409 4.60 31.17 -4.63
CA PHE A 409 5.42 32.39 -4.64
C PHE A 409 6.57 32.20 -3.63
N ASN A 410 7.79 32.47 -4.10
CA ASN A 410 9.06 32.34 -3.40
C ASN A 410 9.48 33.72 -2.87
N THR A 411 9.87 33.87 -1.59
CA THR A 411 10.86 34.88 -1.16
C THR A 411 11.48 34.56 0.21
N ARG A 412 12.82 34.49 0.18
CA ARG A 412 13.84 34.44 1.25
C ARG A 412 13.47 35.17 2.57
N CYS A 413 13.60 34.48 3.70
CA CYS A 413 13.87 35.10 5.01
C CYS A 413 15.32 34.76 5.43
N ASN A 414 16.12 35.79 5.66
CA ASN A 414 17.55 35.67 5.92
C ASN A 414 17.86 35.23 7.36
N SER A 415 19.00 34.56 7.53
CA SER A 415 19.53 33.92 8.74
C SER A 415 19.86 34.84 9.94
N ALA A 416 19.51 36.12 9.91
CA ALA A 416 19.86 37.10 10.95
C ALA A 416 18.77 37.36 12.00
N GLU A 417 17.54 36.82 11.84
CA GLU A 417 16.43 37.06 12.78
C GLU A 417 16.09 35.86 13.69
N LYS A 418 16.95 34.84 13.75
CA LYS A 418 16.80 33.66 14.64
C LYS A 418 17.05 33.92 16.13
N ALA A 419 17.10 35.18 16.58
CA ALA A 419 17.52 35.57 17.94
C ALA A 419 16.38 35.79 18.95
N TRP A 420 15.12 35.49 18.64
CA TRP A 420 13.99 35.82 19.52
C TRP A 420 13.33 34.58 20.15
N ILE A 421 14.06 33.93 21.05
CA ILE A 421 13.44 33.14 22.12
C ILE A 421 13.42 34.06 23.35
N LYS A 422 12.36 34.84 23.49
CA LYS A 422 11.94 35.39 24.77
C LYS A 422 10.78 34.57 25.28
N ASP A 423 10.85 34.22 26.56
CA ASP A 423 9.90 33.40 27.28
C ASP A 423 8.44 33.79 26.95
N ASP A 424 7.62 32.83 26.53
CA ASP A 424 6.17 32.92 26.22
C ASP A 424 5.74 33.31 24.78
N VAL A 425 6.55 33.09 23.75
CA VAL A 425 6.13 33.24 22.34
C VAL A 425 6.12 31.90 21.60
N PHE A 426 4.95 31.49 21.10
CA PHE A 426 4.72 30.23 20.40
C PHE A 426 5.07 30.29 18.90
N ALA A 427 4.72 31.37 18.21
CA ALA A 427 5.11 31.61 16.82
C ALA A 427 5.05 33.12 16.49
N VAL A 428 5.90 33.58 15.58
CA VAL A 428 5.85 34.96 15.03
C VAL A 428 5.67 34.86 13.52
N ILE A 429 4.67 35.55 12.98
CA ILE A 429 4.45 35.61 11.54
C ILE A 429 4.97 36.96 11.05
N ALA A 430 6.15 36.93 10.43
CA ALA A 430 6.78 38.07 9.78
C ALA A 430 6.82 37.83 8.27
N ALA A 431 6.43 38.83 7.49
CA ALA A 431 6.37 38.78 6.01
C ALA A 431 5.32 37.80 5.42
N LYS A 432 5.38 37.56 4.10
CA LYS A 432 4.47 36.64 3.39
C LYS A 432 4.75 35.19 3.81
N GLY A 433 3.78 34.54 4.46
CA GLY A 433 3.90 33.15 4.90
C GLY A 433 2.58 32.54 5.37
N ALA A 434 2.55 31.21 5.44
CA ALA A 434 1.41 30.44 5.92
C ALA A 434 1.85 29.44 7.01
N LEU A 435 1.16 29.45 8.16
CA LEU A 435 1.26 28.39 9.16
C LEU A 435 0.06 27.46 8.99
N ALA A 436 0.30 26.17 8.80
CA ALA A 436 -0.74 25.16 8.69
C ALA A 436 -0.55 24.07 9.74
N TRP A 437 -1.65 23.72 10.42
CA TRP A 437 -1.69 22.60 11.35
C TRP A 437 -2.40 21.40 10.69
N PRO A 438 -1.91 20.17 10.88
CA PRO A 438 -2.59 18.97 10.39
C PRO A 438 -3.94 18.79 11.07
N SER A 439 -4.76 17.92 10.49
CA SER A 439 -6.08 17.56 10.98
C SER A 439 -6.05 17.16 12.46
N VAL A 440 -6.82 17.86 13.30
CA VAL A 440 -7.03 17.48 14.70
C VAL A 440 -8.23 16.52 14.75
N PRO A 441 -8.05 15.24 15.11
CA PRO A 441 -9.12 14.26 15.16
C PRO A 441 -9.90 14.41 16.47
N ALA A 442 -10.86 15.33 16.43
CA ALA A 442 -11.98 15.36 17.36
C ALA A 442 -13.16 15.94 16.59
N SER A 443 -14.28 15.23 16.53
CA SER A 443 -15.52 15.78 15.96
C SER A 443 -16.12 16.87 16.86
N ARG A 444 -15.63 17.05 18.09
CA ARG A 444 -16.08 18.06 19.05
C ARG A 444 -14.94 18.55 19.95
N TYR A 445 -14.54 19.81 19.81
CA TYR A 445 -13.46 20.39 20.59
C TYR A 445 -13.61 21.90 20.74
N VAL A 446 -12.87 22.44 21.69
CA VAL A 446 -12.66 23.87 21.86
C VAL A 446 -11.20 24.17 21.53
N CYS A 447 -10.99 25.05 20.55
CA CYS A 447 -9.69 25.65 20.25
C CYS A 447 -9.58 26.99 20.96
N GLU A 448 -8.51 27.23 21.72
CA GLU A 448 -8.22 28.54 22.31
C GLU A 448 -6.84 29.00 21.87
N PHE A 449 -6.72 30.21 21.35
CA PHE A 449 -5.43 30.77 20.96
C PHE A 449 -5.27 32.19 21.49
N GLU A 450 -4.03 32.55 21.81
CA GLU A 450 -3.65 33.85 22.35
C GLU A 450 -2.71 34.54 21.35
N VAL A 451 -3.05 35.76 20.97
CA VAL A 451 -2.39 36.49 19.91
C VAL A 451 -2.18 37.95 20.30
N THR A 452 -1.05 38.52 19.91
CA THR A 452 -0.75 39.96 19.99
C THR A 452 -0.56 40.50 18.59
N PHE A 453 -1.37 41.49 18.23
CA PHE A 453 -1.21 42.26 17.00
C PHE A 453 -0.18 43.37 17.23
N THR A 454 0.66 43.67 16.24
CA THR A 454 1.74 44.67 16.35
C THR A 454 1.43 46.01 15.70
N GLY A 455 0.31 46.12 14.98
CA GLY A 455 -0.09 47.30 14.23
C GLY A 455 0.52 47.39 12.83
N ARG A 456 1.04 46.27 12.31
CA ARG A 456 1.53 46.14 10.93
C ARG A 456 0.67 45.21 10.06
N GLU A 457 -0.44 44.73 10.60
CA GLU A 457 -1.31 43.73 9.98
C GLU A 457 -1.93 44.26 8.67
N ARG A 458 -1.60 43.59 7.56
CA ARG A 458 -2.27 43.71 6.27
C ARG A 458 -2.59 42.32 5.72
N ASP A 459 -3.85 42.10 5.37
CA ASP A 459 -4.33 40.85 4.79
C ASP A 459 -4.10 39.62 5.68
N LEU A 460 -4.11 39.76 7.02
CA LEU A 460 -3.98 38.61 7.92
C LEU A 460 -5.30 37.82 7.96
N LYS A 461 -5.22 36.49 7.74
CA LYS A 461 -6.37 35.58 7.74
C LYS A 461 -6.11 34.40 8.66
N ILE A 462 -7.06 34.10 9.53
CA ILE A 462 -7.07 32.88 10.35
C ILE A 462 -8.24 32.00 9.92
N CYS A 463 -7.94 30.83 9.38
CA CYS A 463 -8.91 29.89 8.82
C CYS A 463 -9.12 28.69 9.74
N PHE A 464 -10.39 28.33 9.95
CA PHE A 464 -10.81 27.14 10.68
C PHE A 464 -11.55 26.20 9.71
N GLY A 465 -10.92 25.10 9.30
CA GLY A 465 -11.50 24.08 8.40
C GLY A 465 -10.77 23.94 7.05
N ASP A 466 -11.42 23.30 6.08
CA ASP A 466 -10.91 23.19 4.71
C ASP A 466 -11.04 24.52 3.94
N PRO A 467 -10.06 24.95 3.11
CA PRO A 467 -10.05 26.22 2.38
C PRO A 467 -11.28 26.49 1.52
N TRP A 468 -12.00 25.44 1.10
CA TRP A 468 -13.17 25.56 0.25
C TRP A 468 -14.50 25.66 1.04
N ASP A 469 -14.50 25.46 2.37
CA ASP A 469 -15.70 25.50 3.23
C ASP A 469 -15.34 25.92 4.70
N ALA A 470 -14.43 26.91 4.86
CA ALA A 470 -13.90 27.36 6.17
C ALA A 470 -14.50 28.69 6.67
N THR A 471 -14.50 28.85 8.00
CA THR A 471 -14.68 30.16 8.63
C THR A 471 -13.33 30.90 8.70
N GLN A 472 -13.31 32.16 8.25
CA GLN A 472 -12.10 32.98 8.17
C GLN A 472 -12.24 34.24 9.01
N LEU A 473 -11.28 34.49 9.90
CA LEU A 473 -11.13 35.77 10.60
C LEU A 473 -10.12 36.63 9.84
N PHE A 474 -10.59 37.73 9.25
CA PHE A 474 -9.77 38.73 8.57
C PHE A 474 -9.37 39.80 9.56
N CYS A 475 -8.08 40.15 9.61
CA CYS A 475 -7.54 41.12 10.56
C CYS A 475 -6.75 42.20 9.80
N ASP A 476 -7.25 43.44 9.83
CA ASP A 476 -6.64 44.57 9.14
C ASP A 476 -6.36 45.71 10.12
N TYR A 477 -5.16 46.27 10.08
CA TYR A 477 -4.80 47.41 10.93
C TYR A 477 -5.47 48.70 10.44
N VAL A 478 -6.14 49.41 11.36
CA VAL A 478 -6.78 50.70 11.12
C VAL A 478 -5.97 51.82 11.79
N PRO A 479 -5.19 52.61 11.02
CA PRO A 479 -4.25 53.60 11.59
C PRO A 479 -4.91 54.65 12.49
N ASP A 480 -6.07 55.16 12.10
CA ASP A 480 -6.77 56.23 12.81
C ASP A 480 -7.25 55.79 14.20
N ARG A 481 -7.63 54.51 14.32
CA ARG A 481 -8.14 53.91 15.56
C ARG A 481 -7.04 53.29 16.42
N LYS A 482 -5.81 53.15 15.88
CA LYS A 482 -4.70 52.39 16.48
C LYS A 482 -5.13 50.99 16.95
N ALA A 483 -5.98 50.35 16.15
CA ALA A 483 -6.57 49.04 16.45
C ALA A 483 -6.55 48.16 15.19
N VAL A 484 -6.63 46.86 15.38
CA VAL A 484 -6.84 45.87 14.31
C VAL A 484 -8.30 45.51 14.28
N GLU A 485 -8.95 45.81 13.17
CA GLU A 485 -10.33 45.42 12.92
C GLU A 485 -10.35 43.95 12.49
N CYS A 486 -11.05 43.12 13.25
CA CYS A 486 -11.23 41.70 12.94
C CYS A 486 -12.65 41.44 12.44
N THR A 487 -12.78 40.89 11.23
CA THR A 487 -14.05 40.60 10.56
C THR A 487 -14.19 39.10 10.28
N LEU A 488 -15.33 38.50 10.63
CA LEU A 488 -15.62 37.11 10.28
C LEU A 488 -16.20 37.03 8.87
N ARG A 489 -15.58 36.23 8.00
CA ARG A 489 -16.03 35.99 6.62
C ARG A 489 -16.20 34.49 6.35
N LEU A 490 -17.17 34.20 5.47
CA LEU A 490 -17.46 32.87 4.97
C LEU A 490 -17.34 32.86 3.45
N TRP A 491 -16.86 31.75 2.90
CA TRP A 491 -16.83 31.49 1.47
C TRP A 491 -17.69 30.27 1.17
N ARG A 492 -18.81 30.46 0.44
CA ARG A 492 -19.63 29.38 -0.12
C ARG A 492 -20.18 29.80 -1.47
N HIS A 493 -20.12 28.91 -2.46
CA HIS A 493 -20.76 29.05 -3.78
C HIS A 493 -20.69 30.47 -4.38
N GLY A 494 -19.50 31.07 -4.43
CA GLY A 494 -19.26 32.29 -5.21
C GLY A 494 -19.71 33.62 -4.60
N GLY A 495 -19.99 33.72 -3.29
CA GLY A 495 -20.34 35.00 -2.64
C GLY A 495 -19.79 35.16 -1.21
N TRP A 496 -19.48 36.40 -0.82
CA TRP A 496 -19.04 36.79 0.54
C TRP A 496 -20.22 37.27 1.39
N GLY A 497 -20.40 36.69 2.58
CA GLY A 497 -21.31 37.21 3.62
C GLY A 497 -20.51 37.85 4.75
N TRP A 498 -20.90 39.05 5.19
CA TRP A 498 -20.25 39.79 6.28
C TRP A 498 -20.99 39.53 7.59
N TYR A 499 -20.28 39.00 8.60
CA TYR A 499 -20.88 38.72 9.91
C TYR A 499 -20.01 39.30 11.03
N GLY A 500 -20.38 40.51 11.48
CA GLY A 500 -19.74 41.16 12.62
C GLY A 500 -18.32 41.66 12.33
N HIS A 501 -17.96 42.75 12.99
CA HIS A 501 -16.59 43.24 13.07
C HIS A 501 -16.33 43.68 14.51
N ARG A 502 -15.09 43.59 14.96
CA ARG A 502 -14.67 44.10 16.26
C ARG A 502 -13.22 44.55 16.20
N ASP A 503 -12.95 45.68 16.86
CA ASP A 503 -11.61 46.23 16.98
C ASP A 503 -10.87 45.62 18.17
N PHE A 504 -9.58 45.33 17.96
CA PHE A 504 -8.66 44.81 18.97
C PHE A 504 -7.43 45.72 19.07
N GLU A 505 -7.03 46.04 20.29
CA GLU A 505 -5.89 46.95 20.52
C GLU A 505 -4.55 46.34 20.07
N VAL A 506 -3.69 47.15 19.47
CA VAL A 506 -2.32 46.74 19.14
C VAL A 506 -1.45 46.60 20.40
N ASN A 507 -0.44 45.73 20.35
CA ASN A 507 0.51 45.42 21.41
C ASN A 507 -0.10 44.92 22.73
N LYS A 508 -1.35 44.45 22.69
CA LYS A 508 -2.00 43.73 23.80
C LYS A 508 -2.28 42.27 23.41
N ARG A 509 -2.26 41.40 24.42
CA ARG A 509 -2.63 39.99 24.25
C ARG A 509 -4.15 39.84 24.19
N HIS A 510 -4.63 39.15 23.16
CA HIS A 510 -6.04 38.84 22.95
C HIS A 510 -6.22 37.32 22.92
N VAL A 511 -7.28 36.83 23.56
CA VAL A 511 -7.61 35.38 23.57
C VAL A 511 -8.87 35.16 22.75
N PHE A 512 -8.77 34.24 21.79
CA PHE A 512 -9.88 33.77 20.98
C PHE A 512 -10.21 32.33 21.35
N ARG A 513 -11.49 31.99 21.35
CA ARG A 513 -12.00 30.64 21.60
C ARG A 513 -12.93 30.23 20.47
N VAL A 514 -12.66 29.11 19.82
CA VAL A 514 -13.51 28.49 18.80
C VAL A 514 -14.10 27.21 19.38
N VAL A 515 -15.43 27.13 19.43
CA VAL A 515 -16.15 25.94 19.85
C VAL A 515 -16.65 25.22 18.60
N VAL A 516 -16.29 23.94 18.46
CA VAL A 516 -16.64 23.11 17.29
C VAL A 516 -17.45 21.91 17.76
N GLY A 517 -18.62 21.72 17.16
CA GLY A 517 -19.55 20.61 17.41
C GLY A 517 -20.07 19.98 16.12
N ASP A 518 -20.95 18.99 16.23
CA ASP A 518 -21.47 18.26 15.07
C ASP A 518 -22.38 19.18 14.23
N GLY A 519 -21.85 19.68 13.12
CA GLY A 519 -22.61 20.52 12.21
C GLY A 519 -22.61 22.00 12.55
N ARG A 520 -21.87 22.47 13.58
CA ARG A 520 -21.79 23.89 13.99
C ARG A 520 -20.44 24.33 14.54
N GLN A 521 -20.13 25.62 14.37
CA GLN A 521 -18.98 26.28 14.98
C GLN A 521 -19.31 27.70 15.48
N THR A 522 -18.75 28.08 16.64
CA THR A 522 -18.96 29.39 17.26
C THR A 522 -17.63 30.00 17.68
N LEU A 523 -17.38 31.26 17.30
CA LEU A 523 -16.17 32.02 17.66
C LEU A 523 -16.46 33.02 18.78
N PHE A 524 -15.62 33.01 19.81
CA PHE A 524 -15.65 33.92 20.95
C PHE A 524 -14.33 34.69 21.07
N ALA A 525 -14.38 35.89 21.63
CA ALA A 525 -13.23 36.66 22.07
C ALA A 525 -13.35 36.95 23.57
N ALA A 526 -12.25 36.74 24.31
CA ALA A 526 -12.10 36.77 25.76
C ALA A 526 -13.20 37.55 26.54
N GLY A 527 -14.20 36.83 27.06
CA GLY A 527 -15.20 37.37 28.00
C GLY A 527 -16.37 38.13 27.40
N MET A 528 -16.53 38.15 26.07
CA MET A 528 -17.60 38.87 25.38
C MET A 528 -18.50 37.93 24.54
N PRO A 529 -19.73 38.35 24.16
CA PRO A 529 -20.63 37.55 23.34
C PRO A 529 -19.99 37.13 22.01
N ALA A 530 -20.46 35.99 21.49
CA ALA A 530 -19.97 35.36 20.27
C ALA A 530 -19.83 36.38 19.13
N LEU A 531 -18.70 36.32 18.43
CA LEU A 531 -18.47 37.11 17.22
C LEU A 531 -19.32 36.59 16.04
N GLY A 532 -19.71 35.31 16.07
CA GLY A 532 -20.64 34.68 15.12
C GLY A 532 -20.80 33.17 15.34
N GLU A 533 -21.86 32.58 14.78
CA GLU A 533 -22.18 31.15 14.76
C GLU A 533 -22.49 30.70 13.32
N HIS A 534 -22.10 29.47 12.95
CA HIS A 534 -22.38 28.92 11.61
C HIS A 534 -22.60 27.40 11.63
N ASN A 535 -23.35 26.88 10.64
CA ASN A 535 -23.53 25.44 10.42
C ASN A 535 -22.40 24.88 9.52
N SER A 536 -21.43 24.15 10.07
CA SER A 536 -20.36 23.46 9.33
C SER A 536 -20.23 22.02 9.80
N TRP A 537 -20.06 21.06 8.88
CA TRP A 537 -19.69 19.69 9.27
C TRP A 537 -18.34 19.70 10.00
N PRO A 538 -18.08 18.78 10.95
CA PRO A 538 -16.74 18.57 11.47
C PRO A 538 -15.89 17.95 10.36
N THR A 539 -15.40 18.79 9.46
CA THR A 539 -14.16 18.49 8.73
C THR A 539 -13.05 18.66 9.75
N ASP A 540 -12.05 17.78 9.72
CA ASP A 540 -10.88 17.93 10.58
C ASP A 540 -10.38 19.37 10.46
N CYS A 541 -10.40 20.17 11.53
CA CYS A 541 -9.90 21.54 11.40
C CYS A 541 -8.42 21.46 11.10
N ARG A 542 -8.09 21.88 9.88
CA ARG A 542 -6.78 22.44 9.58
C ARG A 542 -6.86 23.89 10.02
N LEU A 543 -6.26 24.22 11.16
CA LEU A 543 -6.00 25.62 11.47
C LEU A 543 -5.00 26.11 10.42
N ARG A 544 -5.27 27.25 9.79
CA ARG A 544 -4.29 27.92 8.93
C ARG A 544 -4.25 29.39 9.25
N ILE A 545 -3.05 29.95 9.33
CA ILE A 545 -2.87 31.39 9.48
C ILE A 545 -2.06 31.87 8.29
N TRP A 546 -2.65 32.76 7.51
CA TRP A 546 -2.04 33.33 6.31
C TRP A 546 -1.82 34.82 6.52
N SER A 547 -0.66 35.31 6.11
CA SER A 547 -0.30 36.72 6.22
C SER A 547 0.11 37.31 4.88
N GLY A 548 -0.38 38.52 4.59
CA GLY A 548 0.18 39.39 3.56
C GLY A 548 1.57 39.93 3.92
N THR A 549 2.12 40.77 3.06
CA THR A 549 3.45 41.37 3.21
C THR A 549 3.53 42.20 4.50
N ASP A 550 4.54 41.93 5.33
CA ASP A 550 4.92 42.66 6.55
C ASP A 550 3.93 42.69 7.73
N SER A 551 3.10 41.65 7.93
CA SER A 551 2.44 41.47 9.25
C SER A 551 3.47 41.19 10.34
N GLY A 552 3.18 41.59 11.58
CA GLY A 552 4.04 41.31 12.76
C GLY A 552 3.33 40.54 13.86
N THR A 553 2.26 39.81 13.54
CA THR A 553 1.45 39.12 14.55
C THR A 553 2.23 38.07 15.34
N ILE A 554 2.07 38.10 16.66
CA ILE A 554 2.72 37.20 17.61
C ILE A 554 1.67 36.25 18.19
N ILE A 555 1.86 34.95 18.04
CA ILE A 555 1.04 33.93 18.69
C ILE A 555 1.76 33.52 19.96
N HIS A 556 1.12 33.73 21.11
CA HIS A 556 1.68 33.38 22.41
C HIS A 556 1.41 31.94 22.78
N SER A 557 0.21 31.44 22.46
CA SER A 557 -0.19 30.12 22.89
C SER A 557 -1.39 29.61 22.05
N LEU A 558 -1.53 28.29 21.88
CA LEU A 558 -2.61 27.64 21.13
C LEU A 558 -2.97 26.32 21.82
N SER A 559 -4.24 26.10 22.13
CA SER A 559 -4.74 24.88 22.78
C SER A 559 -5.95 24.30 22.06
N PHE A 560 -6.08 22.97 22.11
CA PHE A 560 -7.34 22.26 21.88
C PHE A 560 -7.67 21.46 23.13
N ARG A 561 -8.97 21.37 23.44
CA ARG A 561 -9.52 20.50 24.49
C ARG A 561 -10.87 19.95 24.06
N PRO A 562 -11.33 18.81 24.61
CA PRO A 562 -12.67 18.33 24.36
C PRO A 562 -13.75 19.38 24.67
N LEU A 563 -14.84 19.34 23.91
CA LEU A 563 -16.05 20.12 24.19
C LEU A 563 -16.66 19.69 25.52
N THR A 564 -16.94 20.65 26.42
CA THR A 564 -17.65 20.38 27.68
C THR A 564 -19.12 20.80 27.60
N LEU A 565 -19.95 20.33 28.54
CA LEU A 565 -21.34 20.75 28.66
C LEU A 565 -21.47 22.28 28.82
N ALA A 566 -20.55 22.92 29.54
CA ALA A 566 -20.53 24.36 29.73
C ALA A 566 -20.26 25.12 28.42
N ASP A 567 -19.42 24.57 27.54
CA ASP A 567 -19.17 25.15 26.21
C ASP A 567 -20.39 25.01 25.30
N ALA A 568 -21.05 23.84 25.32
CA ALA A 568 -22.29 23.61 24.58
C ALA A 568 -23.41 24.56 25.04
N GLN A 569 -23.55 24.75 26.35
CA GLN A 569 -24.50 25.71 26.93
C GLN A 569 -24.17 27.16 26.54
N ALA A 570 -22.89 27.53 26.53
CA ALA A 570 -22.46 28.87 26.08
C ALA A 570 -22.76 29.12 24.60
N CYS A 571 -22.89 28.07 23.79
CA CYS A 571 -23.32 28.13 22.40
C CYS A 571 -24.84 27.92 22.20
N GLY A 572 -25.61 27.65 23.25
CA GLY A 572 -27.04 27.30 23.12
C GLY A 572 -27.29 25.95 22.41
N TRP A 573 -26.35 25.01 22.50
CA TRP A 573 -26.42 23.69 21.86
C TRP A 573 -26.88 22.60 22.84
N GLU A 574 -27.65 21.62 22.37
CA GLU A 574 -27.93 20.36 23.08
C GLU A 574 -26.78 19.36 22.83
N MET A 575 -26.27 18.70 23.89
CA MET A 575 -25.21 17.69 23.78
C MET A 575 -25.78 16.31 23.42
N PRO A 576 -25.38 15.66 22.30
CA PRO A 576 -25.61 14.23 22.12
C PRO A 576 -24.60 13.42 22.98
N PRO A 577 -24.98 12.29 23.57
CA PRO A 577 -24.16 11.57 24.54
C PRO A 577 -22.82 11.10 23.94
N SER A 578 -21.71 11.35 24.64
CA SER A 578 -20.33 10.96 24.27
C SER A 578 -19.99 9.51 24.63
N THR A 579 -20.91 8.81 25.28
CA THR A 579 -20.83 7.38 25.62
C THR A 579 -22.20 6.77 25.38
N VAL A 580 -22.25 5.57 24.80
CA VAL A 580 -23.47 4.78 24.80
C VAL A 580 -23.49 4.00 26.11
N GLU A 581 -24.46 4.29 26.98
CA GLU A 581 -24.69 3.49 28.18
C GLU A 581 -25.12 2.09 27.72
N GLY A 582 -24.16 1.16 27.68
CA GLY A 582 -24.39 -0.20 27.24
C GLY A 582 -25.07 -1.05 28.33
N GLN A 583 -25.55 -2.22 27.93
CA GLN A 583 -25.97 -3.26 28.85
C GLN A 583 -25.13 -4.51 28.60
N PRO A 584 -23.84 -4.53 29.00
CA PRO A 584 -22.88 -5.54 28.56
C PRO A 584 -23.30 -6.98 28.89
N ALA A 585 -24.01 -7.19 30.00
CA ALA A 585 -24.54 -8.51 30.37
C ALA A 585 -25.67 -8.98 29.43
N ILE A 586 -26.54 -8.06 29.00
CA ILE A 586 -27.63 -8.35 28.06
C ILE A 586 -27.05 -8.56 26.66
N ALA A 587 -26.09 -7.73 26.23
CA ALA A 587 -25.35 -7.91 24.99
C ALA A 587 -24.60 -9.24 24.93
N ALA A 588 -23.85 -9.59 25.98
CA ALA A 588 -23.17 -10.88 26.10
C ALA A 588 -24.16 -12.04 25.97
N SER A 589 -25.27 -11.99 26.71
CA SER A 589 -26.30 -13.04 26.67
C SER A 589 -26.97 -13.15 25.30
N ARG A 590 -27.18 -12.03 24.58
CA ARG A 590 -27.66 -12.04 23.19
C ARG A 590 -26.68 -12.78 22.29
N ILE A 591 -25.40 -12.40 22.31
CA ILE A 591 -24.36 -12.97 21.45
C ILE A 591 -24.09 -14.45 21.78
N GLU A 592 -24.11 -14.84 23.06
CA GLU A 592 -23.95 -16.23 23.47
C GLU A 592 -25.07 -17.13 22.92
N ARG A 593 -26.33 -16.65 22.89
CA ARG A 593 -27.47 -17.39 22.30
C ARG A 593 -27.39 -17.55 20.79
N LEU A 594 -26.56 -16.76 20.11
CA LEU A 594 -26.39 -16.85 18.66
C LEU A 594 -25.45 -17.99 18.26
N ALA A 595 -24.82 -18.68 19.20
CA ALA A 595 -23.54 -19.31 18.92
C ALA A 595 -23.43 -20.77 19.40
N ASP A 596 -23.44 -21.72 18.47
CA ASP A 596 -23.10 -23.14 18.68
C ASP A 596 -21.73 -23.48 18.06
N GLY A 597 -21.22 -24.72 18.14
CA GLY A 597 -19.85 -25.09 17.70
C GLY A 597 -19.67 -25.30 16.18
N LEU A 598 -18.42 -25.18 15.68
CA LEU A 598 -18.03 -25.56 14.30
C LEU A 598 -18.10 -27.09 14.14
N SER A 599 -18.79 -27.60 13.11
CA SER A 599 -18.77 -29.03 12.73
C SER A 599 -18.05 -29.27 11.41
N ASP A 600 -17.42 -30.43 11.24
CA ASP A 600 -16.61 -30.82 10.08
C ASP A 600 -17.35 -30.83 8.72
N LYS A 601 -18.69 -30.72 8.74
CA LYS A 601 -19.52 -30.49 7.56
C LYS A 601 -20.49 -29.33 7.81
N PRO A 602 -20.52 -28.28 6.96
CA PRO A 602 -21.59 -27.29 6.99
C PRO A 602 -22.91 -27.96 6.64
N ALA A 603 -23.98 -27.61 7.37
CA ALA A 603 -25.35 -27.96 7.01
C ALA A 603 -26.19 -26.69 7.10
N ALA A 604 -27.16 -26.54 6.18
CA ALA A 604 -28.11 -25.44 6.14
C ALA A 604 -28.64 -25.08 7.53
N GLY A 605 -28.53 -23.80 7.93
CA GLY A 605 -29.06 -23.31 9.20
C GLY A 605 -28.22 -23.60 10.46
N LYS A 606 -27.02 -24.20 10.35
CA LYS A 606 -26.11 -24.34 11.49
C LYS A 606 -25.39 -23.02 11.81
N ARG A 607 -25.34 -22.70 13.10
CA ARG A 607 -24.60 -21.56 13.68
C ARG A 607 -23.26 -22.05 14.23
N CYS A 608 -22.21 -21.25 14.12
CA CYS A 608 -20.91 -21.62 14.68
C CYS A 608 -20.18 -20.42 15.34
N LYS A 609 -19.14 -20.68 16.13
CA LYS A 609 -18.25 -19.65 16.71
C LYS A 609 -16.94 -19.58 15.96
N ALA A 610 -16.44 -18.37 15.70
CA ALA A 610 -15.03 -18.17 15.40
C ALA A 610 -14.20 -18.51 16.66
N ALA A 611 -13.40 -19.57 16.61
CA ALA A 611 -12.83 -20.20 17.80
C ALA A 611 -11.93 -19.29 18.68
N ILE A 612 -11.38 -18.22 18.11
CA ILE A 612 -10.48 -17.29 18.81
C ILE A 612 -11.24 -16.13 19.45
N VAL A 613 -12.13 -15.49 18.70
CA VAL A 613 -12.83 -14.27 19.12
C VAL A 613 -14.25 -14.54 19.66
N GLY A 614 -14.78 -15.73 19.43
CA GLY A 614 -16.13 -16.13 19.84
C GLY A 614 -17.25 -15.61 18.94
N SER A 615 -16.93 -14.93 17.83
CA SER A 615 -17.92 -14.31 16.93
C SER A 615 -18.93 -15.34 16.41
N PRO A 616 -20.24 -15.07 16.54
CA PRO A 616 -21.27 -15.94 15.96
C PRO A 616 -21.25 -15.82 14.44
N LEU A 617 -21.24 -16.96 13.75
CA LEU A 617 -21.28 -17.05 12.29
C LEU A 617 -22.52 -17.85 11.85
N ALA A 618 -23.14 -17.41 10.75
CA ALA A 618 -24.21 -18.14 10.07
C ALA A 618 -23.71 -18.73 8.76
N TRP A 619 -24.07 -19.98 8.50
CA TRP A 619 -23.83 -20.61 7.19
C TRP A 619 -24.79 -20.07 6.13
N ILE A 620 -24.23 -19.62 5.02
CA ILE A 620 -24.92 -19.14 3.83
C ILE A 620 -24.73 -20.19 2.73
N GLU A 621 -25.84 -20.73 2.22
CA GLU A 621 -25.81 -21.72 1.15
C GLU A 621 -25.34 -21.10 -0.19
N PRO A 622 -24.70 -21.87 -1.08
CA PRO A 622 -24.57 -21.44 -2.47
C PRO A 622 -25.94 -21.17 -3.09
N GLY A 623 -26.01 -20.25 -4.05
CA GLY A 623 -27.26 -19.96 -4.72
C GLY A 623 -27.18 -18.80 -5.69
N THR A 624 -28.33 -18.48 -6.28
CA THR A 624 -28.46 -17.42 -7.28
C THR A 624 -29.35 -16.32 -6.75
N PHE A 625 -28.97 -15.06 -6.98
CA PHE A 625 -29.79 -13.91 -6.62
C PHE A 625 -29.67 -12.76 -7.63
N GLN A 626 -30.58 -11.81 -7.50
CA GLN A 626 -30.56 -10.56 -8.27
C GLN A 626 -29.81 -9.50 -7.46
N MET A 627 -28.63 -9.11 -7.94
CA MET A 627 -27.82 -8.04 -7.35
C MET A 627 -28.19 -6.69 -7.98
N GLY A 628 -28.27 -5.64 -7.16
CA GLY A 628 -28.65 -4.28 -7.58
C GLY A 628 -30.14 -3.94 -7.39
N SER A 629 -30.63 -2.93 -8.11
CA SER A 629 -31.97 -2.34 -7.98
C SER A 629 -32.74 -2.28 -9.30
N SER A 630 -34.06 -2.40 -9.22
CA SER A 630 -34.95 -2.20 -10.38
C SER A 630 -35.48 -0.76 -10.51
N ARG A 631 -34.96 0.20 -9.75
CA ARG A 631 -35.43 1.60 -9.78
C ARG A 631 -35.09 2.26 -11.13
N PRO A 632 -35.94 3.13 -11.70
CA PRO A 632 -35.72 3.71 -13.04
C PRO A 632 -34.40 4.50 -13.17
N ASP A 633 -33.97 5.12 -12.08
CA ASP A 633 -32.76 5.93 -11.98
C ASP A 633 -31.51 5.08 -11.70
N ASP A 634 -31.72 3.80 -11.38
CA ASP A 634 -30.69 2.82 -11.05
C ASP A 634 -30.71 1.69 -12.10
N VAL A 635 -29.80 1.77 -13.07
CA VAL A 635 -29.79 0.90 -14.28
C VAL A 635 -29.39 -0.56 -14.01
N ARG A 636 -29.47 -1.06 -12.77
CA ARG A 636 -28.63 -2.16 -12.27
C ARG A 636 -29.42 -3.37 -11.78
N ARG A 637 -29.59 -4.38 -12.62
CA ARG A 637 -30.05 -5.71 -12.16
C ARG A 637 -29.27 -6.80 -12.87
N GLU A 638 -28.39 -7.48 -12.12
CA GLU A 638 -27.52 -8.54 -12.62
C GLU A 638 -27.82 -9.85 -11.87
N THR A 639 -27.74 -10.98 -12.59
CA THR A 639 -27.95 -12.30 -11.99
C THR A 639 -26.62 -12.84 -11.49
N VAL A 640 -26.44 -12.95 -10.18
CA VAL A 640 -25.21 -13.46 -9.58
C VAL A 640 -25.43 -14.88 -9.04
N VAL A 641 -24.50 -15.77 -9.37
CA VAL A 641 -24.43 -17.16 -8.89
C VAL A 641 -23.24 -17.30 -7.94
N LEU A 642 -23.49 -17.66 -6.67
CA LEU A 642 -22.45 -18.06 -5.72
C LEU A 642 -22.38 -19.59 -5.69
N THR A 643 -21.26 -20.18 -6.11
CA THR A 643 -21.13 -21.64 -6.28
C THR A 643 -20.71 -22.36 -5.01
N LYS A 644 -20.19 -21.62 -4.03
CA LYS A 644 -19.73 -22.15 -2.74
C LYS A 644 -20.43 -21.45 -1.60
N GLY A 645 -20.83 -22.23 -0.60
CA GLY A 645 -21.33 -21.70 0.66
C GLY A 645 -20.17 -21.18 1.52
N PHE A 646 -20.51 -20.25 2.40
CA PHE A 646 -19.57 -19.60 3.31
C PHE A 646 -20.26 -19.29 4.63
N TRP A 647 -19.47 -19.16 5.69
CA TRP A 647 -19.96 -18.60 6.94
C TRP A 647 -19.73 -17.10 6.96
N ILE A 648 -20.68 -16.33 7.47
CA ILE A 648 -20.54 -14.88 7.66
C ILE A 648 -20.96 -14.48 9.08
N GLY A 649 -20.31 -13.46 9.64
CA GLY A 649 -20.62 -12.95 10.97
C GLY A 649 -22.09 -12.58 11.11
N GLN A 650 -22.78 -13.11 12.12
CA GLN A 650 -24.16 -12.73 12.39
C GLN A 650 -24.29 -11.27 12.80
N THR A 651 -23.21 -10.68 13.28
CA THR A 651 -23.07 -9.26 13.63
C THR A 651 -21.83 -8.66 12.97
N GLU A 652 -21.73 -7.33 12.99
CA GLU A 652 -20.46 -6.65 12.74
C GLU A 652 -19.41 -7.09 13.77
N VAL A 653 -18.12 -6.94 13.44
CA VAL A 653 -17.03 -7.14 14.42
C VAL A 653 -17.16 -6.07 15.51
N THR A 654 -17.22 -6.52 16.76
CA THR A 654 -17.35 -5.64 17.92
C THR A 654 -16.00 -5.01 18.31
N GLN A 655 -16.07 -3.90 19.06
CA GLN A 655 -14.88 -3.27 19.65
C GLN A 655 -14.09 -4.24 20.55
N ARG A 656 -14.77 -5.16 21.24
CA ARG A 656 -14.15 -6.23 22.03
C ARG A 656 -13.32 -7.17 21.16
N GLU A 657 -13.95 -7.74 20.13
CA GLU A 657 -13.32 -8.72 19.23
C GLU A 657 -12.13 -8.10 18.50
N TYR A 658 -12.28 -6.87 18.02
CA TYR A 658 -11.21 -6.13 17.39
C TYR A 658 -10.00 -5.93 18.32
N ARG A 659 -10.25 -5.48 19.55
CA ARG A 659 -9.18 -5.30 20.56
C ARG A 659 -8.47 -6.60 20.89
N LEU A 660 -9.20 -7.72 20.98
CA LEU A 660 -8.62 -9.04 21.27
C LEU A 660 -7.59 -9.49 20.21
N VAL A 661 -7.82 -9.17 18.94
CA VAL A 661 -6.93 -9.59 17.84
C VAL A 661 -5.86 -8.54 17.52
N MET A 662 -6.21 -7.26 17.59
CA MET A 662 -5.36 -6.15 17.13
C MET A 662 -4.60 -5.47 18.27
N GLY A 663 -5.03 -5.62 19.52
CA GLY A 663 -4.43 -5.00 20.71
C GLY A 663 -4.85 -3.55 20.95
N VAL A 664 -5.64 -2.95 20.04
CA VAL A 664 -6.07 -1.55 20.09
C VAL A 664 -7.56 -1.43 19.75
N ASN A 665 -8.20 -0.33 20.13
CA ASN A 665 -9.56 0.02 19.73
C ASN A 665 -9.58 1.40 19.07
N PRO A 666 -9.74 1.50 17.73
CA PRO A 666 -9.71 2.77 17.01
C PRO A 666 -11.02 3.57 17.11
N SER A 667 -12.09 2.96 17.61
CA SER A 667 -13.43 3.54 17.58
C SER A 667 -13.56 4.80 18.44
N ARG A 668 -14.23 5.81 17.89
CA ARG A 668 -14.41 7.12 18.56
C ARG A 668 -15.55 7.13 19.57
N ILE A 669 -16.58 6.32 19.35
CA ILE A 669 -17.73 6.20 20.25
C ILE A 669 -17.61 4.88 21.02
N GLY A 670 -17.37 4.98 22.31
CA GLY A 670 -17.30 3.84 23.23
C GLY A 670 -18.46 3.81 24.22
N GLY A 671 -18.28 3.09 25.33
CA GLY A 671 -19.26 2.92 26.41
C GLY A 671 -19.82 1.50 26.52
N SER A 672 -19.68 0.69 25.46
CA SER A 672 -19.89 -0.76 25.50
C SER A 672 -18.87 -1.46 24.60
N GLU A 673 -18.35 -2.61 25.04
CA GLU A 673 -17.44 -3.41 24.21
C GLU A 673 -18.16 -4.13 23.07
N TYR A 674 -19.51 -4.14 23.09
CA TYR A 674 -20.37 -4.79 22.11
C TYR A 674 -20.92 -3.82 21.04
N LEU A 675 -20.43 -2.59 21.00
CA LEU A 675 -20.61 -1.72 19.84
C LEU A 675 -19.80 -2.27 18.65
N PRO A 676 -20.23 -2.05 17.40
CA PRO A 676 -19.39 -2.34 16.23
C PRO A 676 -18.09 -1.53 16.33
N VAL A 677 -16.97 -2.15 15.93
CA VAL A 677 -15.75 -1.39 15.71
C VAL A 677 -15.95 -0.49 14.50
N ASP A 678 -15.72 0.80 14.67
CA ASP A 678 -15.63 1.79 13.60
C ASP A 678 -14.23 2.42 13.53
N TRP A 679 -14.04 3.34 12.58
CA TRP A 679 -12.76 4.05 12.37
C TRP A 679 -11.60 3.16 11.92
N VAL A 680 -11.91 2.02 11.32
CA VAL A 680 -10.91 1.10 10.75
C VAL A 680 -10.70 1.33 9.26
N GLN A 681 -9.45 1.19 8.81
CA GLN A 681 -9.11 1.16 7.39
C GLN A 681 -9.33 -0.24 6.81
N TRP A 682 -9.39 -0.35 5.48
CA TRP A 682 -9.55 -1.64 4.82
C TRP A 682 -8.39 -2.60 5.16
N GLN A 683 -7.16 -2.08 5.16
CA GLN A 683 -5.93 -2.81 5.52
C GLN A 683 -5.96 -3.31 6.96
N ASP A 684 -6.55 -2.54 7.88
CA ASP A 684 -6.71 -2.93 9.27
C ASP A 684 -7.62 -4.14 9.40
N CYS A 685 -8.71 -4.18 8.63
CA CYS A 685 -9.66 -5.28 8.60
C CYS A 685 -9.03 -6.56 8.01
N GLU A 686 -8.23 -6.43 6.94
CA GLU A 686 -7.46 -7.55 6.38
C GLU A 686 -6.35 -8.03 7.33
N ALA A 687 -5.69 -7.12 8.06
CA ALA A 687 -4.74 -7.48 9.10
C ALA A 687 -5.41 -8.25 10.26
N PHE A 688 -6.61 -7.83 10.67
CA PHE A 688 -7.44 -8.55 11.62
C PHE A 688 -7.73 -9.98 11.14
N CYS A 689 -8.20 -10.13 9.89
CA CYS A 689 -8.50 -11.45 9.32
C CYS A 689 -7.26 -12.37 9.24
N ARG A 690 -6.10 -11.83 8.85
CA ARG A 690 -4.83 -12.58 8.83
C ARG A 690 -4.42 -13.08 10.22
N ARG A 691 -4.44 -12.21 11.23
CA ARG A 691 -4.12 -12.59 12.61
C ARG A 691 -5.10 -13.64 13.15
N LEU A 692 -6.39 -13.49 12.83
CA LEU A 692 -7.42 -14.45 13.21
C LEU A 692 -7.17 -15.83 12.56
N ASN A 693 -6.79 -15.87 11.28
CA ASN A 693 -6.39 -17.09 10.59
C ASN A 693 -5.17 -17.76 11.24
N ASP A 694 -4.12 -17.00 11.53
CA ASP A 694 -2.90 -17.55 12.13
C ASP A 694 -3.16 -18.10 13.53
N ALA A 695 -3.97 -17.41 14.32
CA ALA A 695 -4.41 -17.90 15.63
C ALA A 695 -5.23 -19.19 15.49
N ALA A 696 -6.24 -19.22 14.61
CA ALA A 696 -7.10 -20.39 14.39
C ALA A 696 -6.33 -21.60 13.83
N ARG A 697 -5.32 -21.38 12.98
CA ARG A 697 -4.43 -22.45 12.49
C ARG A 697 -3.59 -23.05 13.62
N LYS A 698 -3.01 -22.23 14.49
CA LYS A 698 -2.18 -22.68 15.62
C LYS A 698 -2.94 -23.59 16.58
N VAL A 699 -4.22 -23.31 16.80
CA VAL A 699 -5.08 -24.12 17.69
C VAL A 699 -5.87 -25.22 16.97
N GLY A 700 -5.67 -25.38 15.66
CA GLY A 700 -6.29 -26.46 14.87
C GLY A 700 -7.79 -26.31 14.63
N THR A 701 -8.36 -25.12 14.78
CA THR A 701 -9.81 -24.87 14.66
C THR A 701 -10.22 -24.32 13.31
N LEU A 702 -9.27 -23.98 12.43
CA LEU A 702 -9.54 -23.52 11.07
C LEU A 702 -9.78 -24.74 10.15
N PRO A 703 -10.97 -24.89 9.52
CA PRO A 703 -11.22 -25.99 8.60
C PRO A 703 -10.22 -25.99 7.43
N ALA A 704 -9.81 -27.18 7.00
CA ALA A 704 -8.90 -27.32 5.86
C ALA A 704 -9.52 -26.70 4.60
N GLY A 705 -8.76 -25.83 3.93
CA GLY A 705 -9.24 -25.13 2.73
C GLY A 705 -10.18 -23.97 3.00
N TYR A 706 -10.29 -23.47 4.23
CA TYR A 706 -11.03 -22.24 4.58
C TYR A 706 -10.11 -21.14 5.15
N GLU A 707 -10.54 -19.88 5.02
CA GLU A 707 -9.91 -18.71 5.64
C GLU A 707 -10.96 -17.71 6.14
N TYR A 708 -10.64 -17.02 7.24
CA TYR A 708 -11.29 -15.78 7.64
C TYR A 708 -10.84 -14.64 6.71
N ARG A 709 -11.79 -13.89 6.16
CA ARG A 709 -11.56 -12.74 5.28
C ARG A 709 -12.73 -11.77 5.32
N LEU A 710 -12.60 -10.62 4.67
CA LEU A 710 -13.75 -9.78 4.35
C LEU A 710 -14.71 -10.52 3.38
N PRO A 711 -16.04 -10.32 3.49
CA PRO A 711 -16.98 -10.79 2.48
C PRO A 711 -16.71 -10.09 1.15
N THR A 712 -16.93 -10.78 0.02
CA THR A 712 -17.04 -10.06 -1.24
C THR A 712 -18.31 -9.21 -1.22
N GLU A 713 -18.37 -8.22 -2.10
CA GLU A 713 -19.54 -7.37 -2.24
C GLU A 713 -20.80 -8.20 -2.56
N ALA A 714 -20.66 -9.18 -3.44
CA ALA A 714 -21.77 -10.06 -3.82
C ALA A 714 -22.18 -10.98 -2.67
N GLU A 715 -21.23 -11.54 -1.91
CA GLU A 715 -21.51 -12.31 -0.70
C GLU A 715 -22.26 -11.46 0.34
N TRP A 716 -21.84 -10.20 0.51
CA TRP A 716 -22.49 -9.27 1.43
C TRP A 716 -23.92 -8.95 1.00
N GLU A 717 -24.16 -8.61 -0.27
CA GLU A 717 -25.53 -8.28 -0.72
C GLU A 717 -26.44 -9.52 -0.72
N TYR A 718 -25.93 -10.69 -1.09
CA TYR A 718 -26.67 -11.94 -1.01
C TYR A 718 -27.11 -12.23 0.42
N ALA A 719 -26.17 -12.13 1.37
CA ALA A 719 -26.40 -12.29 2.79
C ALA A 719 -27.38 -11.23 3.33
N CYS A 720 -27.23 -9.97 2.92
CA CYS A 720 -28.10 -8.85 3.31
C CYS A 720 -29.55 -9.10 2.89
N ARG A 721 -29.76 -9.51 1.63
CA ARG A 721 -31.08 -9.77 1.06
C ARG A 721 -31.76 -10.97 1.68
N ALA A 722 -31.03 -12.04 1.99
CA ALA A 722 -31.58 -13.27 2.55
C ALA A 722 -32.83 -13.79 1.80
N GLY A 723 -32.79 -13.72 0.46
CA GLY A 723 -33.90 -14.10 -0.43
C GLY A 723 -34.93 -12.99 -0.72
N SER A 724 -34.82 -11.82 -0.09
CA SER A 724 -35.66 -10.65 -0.35
C SER A 724 -35.22 -9.88 -1.61
N ASP A 725 -36.19 -9.43 -2.40
CA ASP A 725 -36.00 -8.51 -3.52
C ASP A 725 -36.24 -7.02 -3.15
N LYS A 726 -36.60 -6.75 -1.89
CA LYS A 726 -36.85 -5.41 -1.36
C LYS A 726 -35.54 -4.66 -1.03
N ASP A 727 -35.65 -3.35 -0.84
CA ASP A 727 -34.54 -2.48 -0.42
C ASP A 727 -34.04 -2.82 1.00
N TYR A 728 -34.91 -3.33 1.86
CA TYR A 728 -34.59 -3.79 3.21
C TYR A 728 -35.09 -5.21 3.41
N SER A 729 -34.26 -6.08 3.99
CA SER A 729 -34.63 -7.45 4.36
C SER A 729 -35.21 -7.55 5.77
N THR A 730 -35.25 -6.43 6.50
CA THR A 730 -35.80 -6.28 7.85
C THR A 730 -36.91 -5.23 7.89
N SER A 731 -37.54 -5.05 9.06
CA SER A 731 -38.53 -4.00 9.27
C SER A 731 -37.88 -2.60 9.29
N PRO A 732 -38.60 -1.53 8.89
CA PRO A 732 -38.04 -0.16 8.89
C PRO A 732 -37.56 0.34 10.26
N VAL A 733 -38.10 -0.20 11.36
CA VAL A 733 -37.66 0.15 12.73
C VAL A 733 -36.31 -0.47 13.10
N SER A 734 -35.85 -1.46 12.33
CA SER A 734 -34.57 -2.15 12.49
C SER A 734 -33.50 -1.63 11.53
N VAL A 735 -33.77 -0.53 10.81
CA VAL A 735 -32.78 0.17 10.01
C VAL A 735 -32.09 1.17 10.93
N TRP A 736 -30.86 0.87 11.36
CA TRP A 736 -30.09 1.75 12.25
C TRP A 736 -29.48 2.93 11.50
N ASP A 737 -30.34 3.78 10.94
CA ASP A 737 -29.95 5.02 10.28
C ASP A 737 -29.82 6.18 11.30
N ARG A 738 -29.67 7.41 10.80
CA ARG A 738 -29.61 8.63 11.62
C ARG A 738 -30.76 8.75 12.62
N ASP A 739 -31.98 8.49 12.19
CA ASP A 739 -33.17 8.85 12.96
C ASP A 739 -33.57 7.70 13.91
N GLN A 740 -33.45 6.45 13.46
CA GLN A 740 -33.84 5.24 14.20
C GLN A 740 -32.79 4.80 15.23
N SER A 741 -31.50 5.05 14.97
CA SER A 741 -30.42 4.72 15.93
C SER A 741 -30.42 5.65 17.16
N GLY A 742 -31.15 6.77 17.10
CA GLY A 742 -30.99 7.86 18.05
C GLY A 742 -29.67 8.61 17.87
N ARG A 743 -29.16 8.63 16.62
CA ARG A 743 -27.92 9.31 16.23
C ARG A 743 -26.70 8.82 17.00
N ARG A 744 -26.57 7.50 17.14
CA ARG A 744 -25.42 6.83 17.79
C ARG A 744 -25.32 5.38 17.34
N PRO A 745 -24.13 4.75 17.39
CA PRO A 745 -24.02 3.30 17.19
C PRO A 745 -24.80 2.56 18.28
N ARG A 746 -25.32 1.39 17.93
CA ARG A 746 -26.05 0.48 18.83
C ARG A 746 -25.19 -0.73 19.12
N GLU A 747 -25.44 -1.39 20.25
CA GLU A 747 -24.82 -2.69 20.50
C GLU A 747 -25.23 -3.67 19.40
N VAL A 748 -24.35 -4.57 19.00
CA VAL A 748 -24.70 -5.52 17.94
C VAL A 748 -25.88 -6.41 18.36
N ALA A 749 -26.68 -6.84 17.38
CA ALA A 749 -27.90 -7.63 17.59
C ALA A 749 -28.97 -6.95 18.46
N GLU A 750 -29.06 -5.61 18.42
CA GLU A 750 -30.26 -4.88 18.87
C GLU A 750 -31.36 -4.86 17.79
N SER A 751 -30.99 -4.97 16.51
CA SER A 751 -31.94 -5.00 15.40
C SER A 751 -32.72 -6.31 15.36
N GLU A 752 -33.83 -6.33 14.64
CA GLU A 752 -34.36 -7.62 14.15
C GLU A 752 -33.37 -8.20 13.12
N PRO A 753 -33.14 -9.53 13.13
CA PRO A 753 -32.34 -10.17 12.09
C PRO A 753 -33.12 -10.30 10.79
N ASN A 754 -32.41 -10.45 9.67
CA ASN A 754 -33.03 -10.87 8.40
C ASN A 754 -33.42 -12.36 8.42
N ALA A 755 -34.01 -12.86 7.32
CA ALA A 755 -34.50 -14.23 7.21
C ALA A 755 -33.43 -15.32 7.43
N TRP A 756 -32.15 -14.99 7.37
CA TRP A 756 -31.03 -15.90 7.62
C TRP A 756 -30.36 -15.71 8.97
N GLY A 757 -30.94 -14.87 9.85
CA GLY A 757 -30.42 -14.66 11.19
C GLY A 757 -29.20 -13.74 11.24
N LEU A 758 -29.06 -12.82 10.28
CA LEU A 758 -28.01 -11.79 10.27
C LEU A 758 -28.59 -10.47 10.78
N TYR A 759 -27.85 -9.82 11.67
CA TYR A 759 -28.21 -8.59 12.35
C TYR A 759 -27.44 -7.41 11.75
N ASP A 760 -28.02 -6.22 11.93
CA ASP A 760 -27.39 -4.94 11.62
C ASP A 760 -26.94 -4.80 10.15
N MET A 761 -27.57 -5.55 9.23
CA MET A 761 -27.27 -5.48 7.78
C MET A 761 -27.73 -4.16 7.11
N HIS A 762 -28.47 -3.33 7.85
CA HIS A 762 -29.08 -2.08 7.40
C HIS A 762 -28.82 -0.97 8.43
N GLY A 763 -27.68 -0.30 8.36
CA GLY A 763 -27.27 0.78 9.27
C GLY A 763 -26.20 0.35 10.26
N ASN A 764 -26.15 1.02 11.42
CA ASN A 764 -25.15 0.84 12.47
C ASN A 764 -23.74 1.22 11.99
N ALA A 765 -22.95 0.33 11.39
CA ALA A 765 -21.67 0.68 10.77
C ALA A 765 -21.62 0.29 9.28
N MET A 766 -20.98 1.13 8.46
CA MET A 766 -20.71 0.76 7.07
C MET A 766 -19.66 -0.34 7.05
N GLU A 767 -19.86 -1.37 6.25
CA GLU A 767 -19.01 -2.55 6.26
C GLU A 767 -18.08 -2.61 5.06
N TRP A 768 -16.77 -2.69 5.32
CA TRP A 768 -15.78 -2.96 4.29
C TRP A 768 -16.02 -4.32 3.63
N CYS A 769 -16.07 -4.31 2.30
CA CYS A 769 -16.04 -5.52 1.47
C CYS A 769 -14.62 -5.76 0.94
N ARG A 770 -14.35 -7.00 0.50
CA ARG A 770 -13.06 -7.38 -0.08
C ARG A 770 -12.79 -6.68 -1.43
N ASP A 771 -13.85 -6.34 -2.15
CA ASP A 771 -13.81 -5.80 -3.51
C ASP A 771 -13.28 -4.36 -3.56
N ARG A 772 -12.44 -4.09 -4.58
CA ARG A 772 -12.10 -2.71 -4.95
C ARG A 772 -13.28 -2.04 -5.63
N TRP A 773 -13.33 -0.71 -5.58
CA TRP A 773 -14.37 0.04 -6.30
C TRP A 773 -14.25 -0.17 -7.81
N TYR A 774 -15.39 -0.40 -8.45
CA TYR A 774 -15.52 -0.47 -9.89
C TYR A 774 -16.89 0.04 -10.32
N ASP A 775 -16.91 0.69 -11.48
CA ASP A 775 -18.15 1.02 -12.17
C ASP A 775 -18.66 -0.24 -12.86
N TYR A 776 -19.95 -0.55 -12.68
CA TYR A 776 -20.56 -1.65 -13.42
C TYR A 776 -20.57 -1.31 -14.92
N PRO A 777 -20.26 -2.28 -15.80
CA PRO A 777 -20.49 -2.11 -17.23
C PRO A 777 -21.99 -1.92 -17.46
N GLY A 778 -22.40 -0.72 -17.92
CA GLY A 778 -23.82 -0.34 -18.00
C GLY A 778 -24.69 -1.35 -18.76
N ARG A 779 -25.94 -1.56 -18.29
CA ARG A 779 -26.97 -2.52 -18.79
C ARG A 779 -26.40 -3.67 -19.62
N THR A 780 -25.71 -4.59 -18.96
CA THR A 780 -25.43 -5.90 -19.55
C THR A 780 -26.22 -6.96 -18.79
N THR A 781 -27.05 -7.73 -19.51
CA THR A 781 -27.81 -8.88 -18.97
C THR A 781 -26.90 -10.09 -18.77
N VAL A 782 -25.74 -9.89 -18.13
CA VAL A 782 -24.75 -10.96 -17.93
C VAL A 782 -24.98 -11.59 -16.57
N SER A 783 -24.98 -12.91 -16.53
CA SER A 783 -24.94 -13.65 -15.28
C SER A 783 -23.48 -13.78 -14.84
N GLU A 784 -23.16 -13.37 -13.62
CA GLU A 784 -21.82 -13.50 -13.06
C GLU A 784 -21.76 -14.67 -12.08
N THR A 785 -20.65 -15.41 -12.07
CA THR A 785 -20.41 -16.54 -11.16
C THR A 785 -19.25 -16.21 -10.21
N ASP A 786 -19.47 -16.35 -8.90
CA ASP A 786 -18.54 -16.00 -7.81
C ASP A 786 -17.80 -14.66 -8.00
N PRO A 787 -18.51 -13.55 -8.28
CA PRO A 787 -17.86 -12.30 -8.64
C PRO A 787 -17.02 -11.77 -7.47
N TYR A 788 -15.77 -11.46 -7.79
CA TYR A 788 -14.83 -10.77 -6.93
C TYR A 788 -13.96 -9.85 -7.78
N ARG A 789 -13.87 -8.58 -7.42
CA ARG A 789 -13.09 -7.56 -8.14
C ARG A 789 -11.87 -7.15 -7.30
N PRO A 790 -10.69 -7.77 -7.49
CA PRO A 790 -9.47 -7.38 -6.78
C PRO A 790 -8.93 -6.01 -7.22
N GLY A 791 -9.44 -5.46 -8.34
CA GLY A 791 -9.07 -4.20 -8.99
C GLY A 791 -7.59 -4.10 -9.39
N LYS A 792 -7.18 -2.95 -9.93
CA LYS A 792 -5.77 -2.69 -10.29
C LYS A 792 -4.99 -2.25 -9.04
N PRO A 793 -3.69 -2.57 -8.91
CA PRO A 793 -2.89 -2.22 -7.72
C PRO A 793 -2.88 -0.72 -7.38
N THR A 794 -3.14 0.16 -8.36
CA THR A 794 -3.03 1.62 -8.25
C THR A 794 -4.27 2.33 -7.73
N THR A 795 -5.43 1.66 -7.59
CA THR A 795 -6.68 2.32 -7.16
C THR A 795 -6.93 2.10 -5.67
N GLU A 796 -6.61 3.05 -4.81
CA GLU A 796 -6.81 2.97 -3.34
C GLU A 796 -8.28 3.03 -2.87
N THR A 797 -9.24 2.68 -3.73
CA THR A 797 -10.68 2.75 -3.45
C THR A 797 -11.30 1.36 -3.31
N PHE A 798 -12.11 1.17 -2.26
CA PHE A 798 -12.76 -0.08 -1.91
C PHE A 798 -14.27 0.11 -1.72
N VAL A 799 -15.01 -0.98 -1.86
CA VAL A 799 -16.46 -1.00 -1.67
C VAL A 799 -16.80 -1.06 -0.17
N VAL A 800 -17.75 -0.22 0.25
CA VAL A 800 -18.44 -0.35 1.54
C VAL A 800 -19.95 -0.48 1.34
N ARG A 801 -20.60 -1.23 2.22
CA ARG A 801 -22.04 -1.56 2.17
C ARG A 801 -22.74 -1.29 3.51
N GLY A 802 -24.07 -1.39 3.53
CA GLY A 802 -24.87 -1.43 4.76
C GLY A 802 -25.36 -0.09 5.29
N GLY A 803 -24.69 1.02 4.98
CA GLY A 803 -25.00 2.32 5.59
C GLY A 803 -24.53 2.40 7.04
N ALA A 804 -24.92 3.44 7.79
CA ALA A 804 -24.48 3.62 9.17
C ALA A 804 -25.47 4.47 9.99
N TRP A 805 -25.28 4.46 11.33
CA TRP A 805 -26.10 5.16 12.33
C TRP A 805 -26.25 6.68 12.15
N TRP A 806 -25.54 7.29 11.22
CA TRP A 806 -25.60 8.73 10.94
C TRP A 806 -26.06 9.05 9.52
N LEU A 807 -26.17 8.05 8.66
CA LEU A 807 -26.60 8.23 7.28
C LEU A 807 -28.11 8.15 7.18
N ALA A 808 -28.67 8.63 6.07
CA ALA A 808 -30.10 8.53 5.82
C ALA A 808 -30.49 7.09 5.45
N ALA A 809 -31.73 6.70 5.75
CA ALA A 809 -32.24 5.34 5.51
C ALA A 809 -31.93 4.81 4.10
N ASP A 810 -32.06 5.64 3.06
CA ASP A 810 -31.83 5.27 1.66
C ASP A 810 -30.43 4.70 1.38
N THR A 811 -29.41 5.22 2.07
CA THR A 811 -28.03 4.72 2.01
C THR A 811 -27.81 3.40 2.76
N CYS A 812 -28.78 2.97 3.57
CA CYS A 812 -28.76 1.71 4.30
C CYS A 812 -29.48 0.58 3.54
N SER A 813 -29.90 0.81 2.29
CA SER A 813 -30.56 -0.20 1.48
C SER A 813 -29.60 -1.29 0.97
N SER A 814 -30.13 -2.48 0.68
CA SER A 814 -29.36 -3.68 0.31
C SER A 814 -28.49 -3.50 -0.94
N HIS A 815 -28.91 -2.63 -1.88
CA HIS A 815 -28.21 -2.39 -3.15
C HIS A 815 -27.29 -1.17 -3.13
N TRP A 816 -27.36 -0.35 -2.08
CA TRP A 816 -26.57 0.87 -2.03
C TRP A 816 -25.09 0.54 -1.84
N ARG A 817 -24.24 1.21 -2.62
CA ARG A 817 -22.78 1.03 -2.62
C ARG A 817 -22.13 2.38 -2.37
N SER A 818 -21.11 2.42 -1.52
CA SER A 818 -20.20 3.56 -1.45
C SER A 818 -18.80 3.20 -1.89
N LEU A 819 -18.11 4.22 -2.40
CA LEU A 819 -16.68 4.20 -2.65
C LEU A 819 -15.98 4.88 -1.47
N CYS A 820 -15.01 4.21 -0.88
CA CYS A 820 -14.17 4.81 0.16
C CYS A 820 -12.70 4.61 -0.21
N THR A 821 -11.90 5.67 -0.07
CA THR A 821 -10.44 5.56 -0.17
C THR A 821 -9.89 4.91 1.09
N ASN A 822 -8.70 4.33 1.00
CA ASN A 822 -7.99 3.84 2.18
C ASN A 822 -7.39 4.96 3.05
N THR A 823 -8.18 5.99 3.34
CA THR A 823 -7.80 7.09 4.23
C THR A 823 -8.60 7.02 5.52
N PRO A 824 -8.07 7.55 6.64
CA PRO A 824 -8.81 7.63 7.91
C PRO A 824 -10.10 8.46 7.87
N ALA A 825 -10.46 9.06 6.73
CA ALA A 825 -11.54 10.04 6.63
C ALA A 825 -12.92 9.39 6.53
N GLY A 826 -13.65 9.24 7.63
CA GLY A 826 -15.07 8.80 7.63
C GLY A 826 -15.42 7.93 8.84
N GLY A 827 -16.06 8.53 9.83
CA GLY A 827 -16.08 8.02 11.20
C GLY A 827 -17.18 7.04 11.61
N TYR A 828 -17.52 6.09 10.74
CA TYR A 828 -18.59 5.10 10.96
C TYR A 828 -18.42 3.87 10.06
N ARG A 829 -17.16 3.58 9.67
CA ARG A 829 -16.79 2.39 8.88
C ARG A 829 -16.23 1.31 9.78
N GLY A 830 -16.92 0.18 9.82
CA GLY A 830 -16.53 -1.07 10.44
C GLY A 830 -16.41 -2.19 9.41
N PHE A 831 -16.58 -3.42 9.86
CA PHE A 831 -16.56 -4.59 8.99
C PHE A 831 -17.17 -5.80 9.67
N ARG A 832 -17.40 -6.83 8.87
CA ARG A 832 -17.85 -8.16 9.28
C ARG A 832 -16.89 -9.19 8.70
N ILE A 833 -16.74 -10.32 9.38
CA ILE A 833 -15.91 -11.44 8.90
C ILE A 833 -16.73 -12.47 8.13
N ALA A 834 -16.10 -13.07 7.12
CA ALA A 834 -16.55 -14.29 6.48
C ALA A 834 -15.50 -15.40 6.68
N LEU A 835 -15.92 -16.61 6.99
CA LEU A 835 -15.11 -17.83 6.93
C LEU A 835 -15.54 -18.59 5.66
N ALA A 836 -14.69 -18.55 4.64
CA ALA A 836 -15.05 -19.03 3.31
C ALA A 836 -13.93 -19.91 2.73
N PRO A 837 -14.21 -20.72 1.71
CA PRO A 837 -13.17 -21.50 1.05
C PRO A 837 -12.04 -20.61 0.55
N VAL A 838 -10.80 -21.04 0.79
CA VAL A 838 -9.59 -20.38 0.29
C VAL A 838 -9.71 -20.31 -1.23
N GLN A 839 -9.72 -19.09 -1.76
CA GLN A 839 -9.54 -18.88 -3.18
C GLN A 839 -8.07 -19.21 -3.47
N LYS A 840 -7.78 -20.43 -3.96
CA LYS A 840 -6.39 -20.87 -4.23
C LYS A 840 -5.82 -20.05 -5.38
N VAL A 841 -5.13 -18.97 -5.02
CA VAL A 841 -4.38 -18.10 -5.92
C VAL A 841 -2.96 -18.64 -6.05
N ILE A 842 -2.57 -19.04 -7.25
CA ILE A 842 -1.19 -19.39 -7.56
C ILE A 842 -0.49 -18.15 -8.14
N LEU A 843 0.39 -17.57 -7.34
CA LEU A 843 1.32 -16.53 -7.79
C LEU A 843 2.58 -17.19 -8.36
N ASP A 844 3.10 -18.03 -7.51
CA ASP A 844 4.44 -18.55 -7.50
C ASP A 844 4.31 -19.98 -8.06
N LYS A 845 4.85 -20.29 -9.25
CA LYS A 845 4.46 -21.51 -9.98
C LYS A 845 5.54 -22.08 -10.90
N THR A 846 5.38 -23.34 -11.29
CA THR A 846 6.21 -24.00 -12.31
C THR A 846 5.34 -24.64 -13.36
N LEU A 847 5.54 -24.28 -14.64
CA LEU A 847 4.99 -25.03 -15.77
C LEU A 847 6.10 -25.93 -16.30
N VAL A 848 5.81 -27.21 -16.55
CA VAL A 848 6.78 -28.13 -17.16
C VAL A 848 6.10 -29.05 -18.15
N ALA A 849 6.75 -29.31 -19.27
CA ALA A 849 6.29 -30.25 -20.28
C ALA A 849 7.46 -31.02 -20.89
N TRP A 850 7.20 -32.28 -21.26
CA TRP A 850 8.07 -33.10 -22.10
C TRP A 850 7.45 -33.16 -23.48
N THR A 851 8.15 -32.57 -24.44
CA THR A 851 7.61 -32.38 -25.78
C THR A 851 8.65 -32.65 -26.87
N THR A 852 8.19 -33.05 -28.05
CA THR A 852 8.98 -33.07 -29.29
C THR A 852 8.67 -31.84 -30.13
N VAL A 853 9.63 -31.42 -30.96
CA VAL A 853 9.45 -30.28 -31.87
C VAL A 853 9.49 -30.82 -33.30
N GLU A 854 8.33 -31.07 -33.90
CA GLU A 854 8.25 -31.73 -35.22
C GLU A 854 8.96 -30.91 -36.31
N ASN A 855 8.77 -29.58 -36.29
CA ASN A 855 9.48 -28.65 -37.16
C ASN A 855 10.14 -27.55 -36.33
N ARG A 856 11.48 -27.49 -36.33
CA ARG A 856 12.23 -26.46 -35.59
C ARG A 856 12.08 -25.04 -36.16
N GLY A 857 11.74 -24.94 -37.44
CA GLY A 857 11.40 -23.67 -38.09
C GLY A 857 9.93 -23.30 -37.96
N GLN A 858 9.14 -24.06 -37.18
CA GLN A 858 7.75 -23.68 -36.93
C GLN A 858 7.70 -22.32 -36.25
N ARG A 859 6.67 -21.55 -36.62
CA ARG A 859 6.33 -20.29 -35.99
C ARG A 859 4.99 -20.46 -35.33
N GLY A 860 4.96 -20.88 -34.06
CA GLY A 860 3.73 -20.93 -33.31
C GLY A 860 3.70 -21.91 -32.13
N GLY A 861 2.78 -21.64 -31.20
CA GLY A 861 2.29 -22.62 -30.24
C GLY A 861 2.76 -22.45 -28.81
N GLY A 862 1.81 -22.25 -27.89
CA GLY A 862 2.01 -22.58 -26.48
C GLY A 862 1.95 -24.10 -26.29
N VAL A 863 2.99 -24.71 -25.74
CA VAL A 863 3.02 -26.14 -25.38
C VAL A 863 2.09 -26.39 -24.19
N LEU A 864 2.26 -25.59 -23.15
CA LEU A 864 1.48 -25.63 -21.92
C LEU A 864 1.27 -24.20 -21.44
N SER A 865 0.02 -23.82 -21.23
CA SER A 865 -0.37 -22.47 -20.84
C SER A 865 -1.38 -22.47 -19.70
N ILE A 866 -1.36 -21.44 -18.86
CA ILE A 866 -2.41 -21.14 -17.89
C ILE A 866 -2.89 -19.70 -18.11
N GLU A 867 -4.20 -19.50 -18.21
CA GLU A 867 -4.84 -18.21 -18.46
C GLU A 867 -5.96 -17.92 -17.46
N ASP A 868 -6.24 -16.63 -17.25
CA ASP A 868 -7.43 -16.15 -16.54
C ASP A 868 -8.57 -15.79 -17.53
N PRO A 869 -9.81 -15.56 -17.06
CA PRO A 869 -10.93 -15.21 -17.93
C PRO A 869 -10.85 -13.80 -18.54
N HIS A 870 -9.86 -12.99 -18.17
CA HIS A 870 -9.90 -11.53 -18.35
C HIS A 870 -8.78 -10.95 -19.20
N THR A 871 -7.71 -11.69 -19.52
CA THR A 871 -6.74 -11.56 -20.66
C THR A 871 -5.30 -11.98 -20.32
N GLU A 872 -4.98 -12.38 -19.08
CA GLU A 872 -3.59 -12.64 -18.69
C GLU A 872 -3.22 -14.13 -18.76
N PHE A 873 -2.09 -14.47 -19.40
CA PHE A 873 -1.65 -15.87 -19.54
C PHE A 873 -0.14 -16.07 -19.37
N ASP A 874 0.25 -17.21 -18.81
CA ASP A 874 1.63 -17.70 -18.74
C ASP A 874 1.76 -18.96 -19.59
N ALA A 875 2.74 -19.01 -20.50
CA ALA A 875 2.89 -20.14 -21.42
C ALA A 875 4.35 -20.54 -21.68
N ILE A 876 4.57 -21.84 -21.86
CA ILE A 876 5.76 -22.38 -22.52
C ILE A 876 5.56 -22.24 -24.03
N VAL A 877 6.38 -21.44 -24.71
CA VAL A 877 6.21 -21.13 -26.15
C VAL A 877 7.43 -21.55 -26.94
N PHE A 878 7.24 -22.01 -28.18
CA PHE A 878 8.33 -22.30 -29.11
C PHE A 878 8.19 -21.53 -30.44
N GLY A 879 9.26 -20.89 -30.89
CA GLY A 879 9.39 -20.38 -32.26
C GLY A 879 8.48 -19.20 -32.65
N GLU A 880 7.62 -18.71 -31.75
CA GLU A 880 6.61 -17.68 -32.03
C GLU A 880 7.24 -16.28 -32.19
N ALA A 881 7.82 -15.73 -31.11
CA ALA A 881 8.48 -14.42 -31.16
C ALA A 881 9.86 -14.48 -31.83
N VAL A 882 10.57 -15.59 -31.62
CA VAL A 882 11.92 -15.83 -32.15
C VAL A 882 11.99 -17.28 -32.65
N PRO A 883 12.12 -17.50 -33.97
CA PRO A 883 12.21 -18.85 -34.54
C PRO A 883 13.32 -19.69 -33.89
N PHE A 884 13.13 -21.01 -33.85
CA PHE A 884 14.07 -21.98 -33.31
C PHE A 884 14.35 -21.88 -31.80
N ARG A 885 13.64 -21.04 -31.04
CA ARG A 885 13.94 -20.82 -29.61
C ARG A 885 12.72 -21.03 -28.73
N TRP A 886 12.99 -21.49 -27.51
CA TRP A 886 12.01 -21.54 -26.43
C TRP A 886 11.88 -20.16 -25.80
N THR A 887 10.65 -19.73 -25.55
CA THR A 887 10.36 -18.43 -24.94
C THR A 887 9.26 -18.56 -23.91
N ILE A 888 9.14 -17.52 -23.07
CA ILE A 888 8.07 -17.39 -22.10
C ILE A 888 6.96 -16.55 -22.74
N GLY A 889 5.79 -17.16 -22.92
CA GLY A 889 4.61 -16.46 -23.44
C GLY A 889 3.90 -15.67 -22.34
N CYS A 890 3.58 -14.42 -22.63
CA CYS A 890 2.77 -13.58 -21.75
C CYS A 890 2.00 -12.50 -22.52
N ASP A 891 0.92 -12.00 -21.93
CA ASP A 891 0.14 -10.91 -22.49
C ASP A 891 0.99 -9.65 -22.72
N GLY A 892 0.94 -9.10 -23.94
CA GLY A 892 1.67 -7.90 -24.36
C GLY A 892 3.20 -7.92 -24.14
N GLY A 893 3.82 -9.08 -23.90
CA GLY A 893 5.24 -9.14 -23.50
C GLY A 893 5.53 -8.55 -22.11
N LYS A 894 4.51 -8.31 -21.29
CA LYS A 894 4.61 -7.62 -19.98
C LYS A 894 5.62 -8.28 -19.03
N ARG A 895 5.76 -9.61 -19.08
CA ARG A 895 6.71 -10.36 -18.26
C ARG A 895 8.13 -10.40 -18.82
N GLY A 896 8.43 -9.57 -19.82
CA GLY A 896 9.74 -9.56 -20.47
C GLY A 896 9.93 -10.84 -21.30
N CYS A 897 10.42 -10.69 -22.52
CA CYS A 897 10.90 -11.83 -23.29
C CYS A 897 12.43 -11.79 -23.25
N PRO A 898 13.10 -12.89 -22.89
CA PRO A 898 14.56 -12.93 -23.04
C PRO A 898 14.91 -12.67 -24.50
N THR A 899 15.97 -11.89 -24.73
CA THR A 899 16.38 -11.51 -26.08
C THR A 899 16.87 -12.75 -26.86
N PRO A 900 16.84 -12.73 -28.21
CA PRO A 900 17.35 -13.85 -29.01
C PRO A 900 18.78 -14.30 -28.63
N GLU A 901 19.60 -13.41 -28.08
CA GLU A 901 20.96 -13.68 -27.64
C GLU A 901 21.02 -14.44 -26.29
N GLN A 902 19.97 -14.31 -25.46
CA GLN A 902 19.94 -14.87 -24.10
C GLN A 902 19.45 -16.33 -24.03
N VAL A 903 18.68 -16.79 -25.01
CA VAL A 903 18.19 -18.19 -25.05
C VAL A 903 18.86 -18.91 -26.19
N ALA A 904 19.39 -20.12 -26.01
CA ALA A 904 20.00 -20.89 -27.10
C ALA A 904 18.98 -21.37 -28.15
N MET A 905 19.44 -21.62 -29.39
CA MET A 905 18.63 -22.28 -30.41
C MET A 905 18.40 -23.74 -30.03
N GLU A 906 17.20 -24.25 -30.31
CA GLU A 906 16.88 -25.65 -30.10
C GLU A 906 17.58 -26.54 -31.13
N ASP A 907 18.46 -27.40 -30.63
CA ASP A 907 19.33 -28.28 -31.41
C ASP A 907 18.83 -29.73 -31.49
N ALA A 908 17.82 -30.09 -30.71
CA ALA A 908 17.23 -31.42 -30.68
C ALA A 908 16.68 -31.82 -32.05
N LYS A 909 16.86 -33.09 -32.42
CA LYS A 909 16.24 -33.67 -33.63
C LYS A 909 14.70 -33.72 -33.44
N PRO A 910 13.89 -33.61 -34.51
CA PRO A 910 12.44 -33.57 -34.39
C PRO A 910 11.77 -34.67 -33.55
N SER A 911 12.33 -35.87 -33.55
CA SER A 911 11.83 -37.01 -32.76
C SER A 911 12.37 -37.10 -31.33
N LYS A 912 13.28 -36.19 -30.94
CA LYS A 912 13.93 -36.21 -29.63
C LYS A 912 13.08 -35.43 -28.64
N MET A 913 12.69 -36.11 -27.56
CA MET A 913 11.99 -35.49 -26.43
C MET A 913 12.89 -34.50 -25.70
N VAL A 914 12.35 -33.32 -25.39
CA VAL A 914 12.98 -32.31 -24.55
C VAL A 914 12.07 -31.95 -23.38
N GLN A 915 12.64 -31.78 -22.20
CA GLN A 915 11.94 -31.22 -21.05
C GLN A 915 12.12 -29.70 -21.06
N ILE A 916 11.02 -28.96 -21.00
CA ILE A 916 11.04 -27.50 -20.85
C ILE A 916 10.26 -27.14 -19.60
N ALA A 917 10.83 -26.28 -18.75
CA ALA A 917 10.14 -25.77 -17.58
C ALA A 917 10.30 -24.25 -17.47
N ILE A 918 9.24 -23.56 -17.05
CA ILE A 918 9.29 -22.15 -16.65
C ILE A 918 8.95 -22.07 -15.16
N VAL A 919 9.81 -21.40 -14.40
CA VAL A 919 9.68 -21.20 -12.96
C VAL A 919 9.47 -19.71 -12.69
N TYR A 920 8.36 -19.37 -12.06
CA TYR A 920 8.01 -18.04 -11.58
C TYR A 920 8.22 -17.99 -10.08
N SER A 921 9.12 -17.12 -9.60
CA SER A 921 9.50 -17.02 -8.19
C SER A 921 9.77 -15.64 -7.66
N GLY A 922 8.82 -15.10 -6.88
CA GLY A 922 8.86 -13.70 -6.51
C GLY A 922 8.92 -12.87 -7.80
N SER A 923 9.87 -11.96 -7.93
CA SER A 923 10.08 -11.24 -9.19
C SER A 923 10.86 -12.02 -10.26
N SER A 924 11.37 -13.21 -9.96
CA SER A 924 12.27 -13.97 -10.83
C SER A 924 11.50 -14.87 -11.79
N ILE A 925 11.88 -14.88 -13.07
CA ILE A 925 11.38 -15.81 -14.07
C ILE A 925 12.56 -16.55 -14.69
N ALA A 926 12.51 -17.88 -14.70
CA ALA A 926 13.57 -18.72 -15.24
C ALA A 926 13.04 -19.81 -16.17
N LEU A 927 13.71 -19.99 -17.29
CA LEU A 927 13.45 -21.05 -18.28
C LEU A 927 14.52 -22.14 -18.16
N TYR A 928 14.10 -23.40 -18.11
CA TYR A 928 14.97 -24.57 -18.02
C TYR A 928 14.76 -25.48 -19.22
N ARG A 929 15.87 -26.08 -19.68
CA ARG A 929 15.87 -27.14 -20.69
C ARG A 929 16.59 -28.37 -20.15
N ASN A 930 15.92 -29.51 -20.12
CA ASN A 930 16.44 -30.78 -19.56
C ASN A 930 17.02 -30.59 -18.14
N GLY A 931 16.33 -29.80 -17.33
CA GLY A 931 16.71 -29.45 -15.96
C GLY A 931 17.94 -28.52 -15.82
N VAL A 932 18.49 -28.02 -16.93
CA VAL A 932 19.55 -27.00 -16.93
C VAL A 932 18.92 -25.64 -17.16
N GLU A 933 19.25 -24.65 -16.31
CA GLU A 933 18.77 -23.27 -16.46
C GLU A 933 19.32 -22.69 -17.76
N SER A 934 18.42 -22.24 -18.64
CA SER A 934 18.79 -21.59 -19.90
C SER A 934 18.88 -20.07 -19.75
N VAL A 935 17.92 -19.46 -19.06
CA VAL A 935 17.90 -18.02 -18.81
C VAL A 935 17.11 -17.72 -17.54
N ARG A 936 17.52 -16.66 -16.84
CA ARG A 936 16.82 -16.07 -15.69
C ARG A 936 16.88 -14.56 -15.78
N TYR A 937 15.79 -13.91 -15.40
CA TYR A 937 15.72 -12.47 -15.29
C TYR A 937 14.65 -12.05 -14.28
N GLU A 938 14.73 -10.81 -13.82
CA GLU A 938 13.79 -10.23 -12.86
C GLU A 938 12.76 -9.35 -13.57
N LYS A 939 11.47 -9.58 -13.30
CA LYS A 939 10.38 -8.82 -13.90
C LYS A 939 9.09 -8.86 -13.07
N GLY A 940 8.97 -7.94 -12.11
CA GLY A 940 7.72 -7.67 -11.37
C GLY A 940 7.10 -8.91 -10.68
N PRO A 941 6.06 -8.74 -9.85
CA PRO A 941 5.37 -9.90 -9.28
C PRO A 941 4.59 -10.68 -10.36
N PRO A 942 4.57 -12.03 -10.33
CA PRO A 942 3.91 -12.87 -11.31
C PRO A 942 2.39 -12.71 -11.22
N VAL A 943 1.71 -12.97 -12.34
CA VAL A 943 0.24 -12.92 -12.37
C VAL A 943 -0.35 -13.98 -11.44
N PRO A 944 -1.28 -13.58 -10.55
CA PRO A 944 -2.05 -14.50 -9.72
C PRO A 944 -3.11 -15.23 -10.55
N TYR A 945 -3.07 -16.57 -10.58
CA TYR A 945 -4.14 -17.38 -11.19
C TYR A 945 -5.00 -18.02 -10.11
N ARG A 946 -6.32 -17.89 -10.21
CA ARG A 946 -7.25 -18.64 -9.36
C ARG A 946 -7.54 -19.97 -10.02
N VAL A 947 -7.22 -21.10 -9.36
CA VAL A 947 -7.41 -22.45 -9.94
C VAL A 947 -8.85 -22.69 -10.39
N ALA A 948 -9.84 -22.13 -9.69
CA ALA A 948 -11.25 -22.27 -10.03
C ALA A 948 -11.65 -21.54 -11.34
N ASP A 949 -10.95 -20.46 -11.68
CA ASP A 949 -11.28 -19.60 -12.81
C ASP A 949 -10.29 -19.77 -13.98
N ALA A 950 -9.15 -20.41 -13.71
CA ALA A 950 -8.08 -20.58 -14.67
C ALA A 950 -8.41 -21.68 -15.69
N SER A 951 -8.09 -21.41 -16.95
CA SER A 951 -8.06 -22.43 -17.99
C SER A 951 -6.62 -22.86 -18.23
N VAL A 952 -6.40 -24.17 -18.43
CA VAL A 952 -5.13 -24.72 -18.88
C VAL A 952 -5.24 -25.14 -20.33
N LEU A 953 -4.26 -24.73 -21.13
CA LEU A 953 -4.25 -24.98 -22.57
C LEU A 953 -3.05 -25.84 -22.96
N LEU A 954 -3.27 -26.79 -23.86
CA LEU A 954 -2.23 -27.57 -24.51
C LEU A 954 -2.30 -27.32 -26.02
N GLY A 955 -1.19 -26.85 -26.61
CA GLY A 955 -1.10 -26.58 -28.05
C GLY A 955 -1.40 -25.13 -28.48
N THR A 956 -1.88 -24.28 -27.57
CA THR A 956 -2.08 -22.84 -27.80
C THR A 956 -1.65 -22.01 -26.58
N ARG A 957 -1.36 -20.73 -26.80
CA ARG A 957 -0.90 -19.78 -25.76
C ARG A 957 -2.03 -19.15 -24.95
N HIS A 958 -3.16 -18.82 -25.59
CA HIS A 958 -4.30 -18.12 -25.00
C HIS A 958 -5.55 -18.21 -25.90
N ILE A 959 -6.75 -17.96 -25.36
CA ILE A 959 -8.03 -17.89 -26.07
C ILE A 959 -8.66 -16.48 -25.95
N PRO A 960 -9.13 -15.85 -27.05
CA PRO A 960 -9.23 -16.37 -28.41
C PRO A 960 -7.86 -16.48 -29.07
N ILE A 961 -7.69 -17.52 -29.90
CA ILE A 961 -6.41 -17.87 -30.53
C ILE A 961 -6.00 -16.73 -31.49
N PRO A 962 -4.91 -15.98 -31.20
CA PRO A 962 -4.39 -14.97 -32.10
C PRO A 962 -3.77 -15.66 -33.34
N GLY A 963 -3.77 -15.00 -34.51
CA GLY A 963 -3.43 -15.65 -35.79
C GLY A 963 -2.07 -16.38 -35.81
N ASN A 964 -2.04 -17.56 -36.46
CA ASN A 964 -0.90 -18.48 -36.73
C ASN A 964 -0.04 -18.95 -35.53
N GLY A 965 -0.64 -19.49 -34.46
CA GLY A 965 0.10 -19.84 -33.24
C GLY A 965 -0.24 -21.17 -32.56
N LEU A 966 -0.45 -22.27 -33.30
CA LEU A 966 -0.61 -23.61 -32.72
C LEU A 966 0.70 -24.41 -32.75
N PHE A 967 0.92 -25.22 -31.72
CA PHE A 967 2.13 -26.01 -31.56
C PHE A 967 2.09 -27.28 -32.43
N ALA A 968 3.18 -27.56 -33.16
CA ALA A 968 3.39 -28.81 -33.89
C ALA A 968 4.41 -29.70 -33.16
N GLY A 969 3.94 -30.82 -32.63
CA GLY A 969 4.75 -31.77 -31.88
C GLY A 969 3.93 -32.76 -31.06
N GLU A 970 4.62 -33.57 -30.26
CA GLU A 970 4.01 -34.55 -29.36
C GLU A 970 4.31 -34.18 -27.91
N LEU A 971 3.32 -34.25 -27.02
CA LEU A 971 3.50 -34.13 -25.57
C LEU A 971 3.41 -35.51 -24.93
N ASP A 972 4.43 -35.85 -24.15
CA ASP A 972 4.52 -37.09 -23.35
C ASP A 972 3.96 -36.87 -21.94
N ASP A 973 4.26 -35.73 -21.33
CA ASP A 973 3.82 -35.36 -19.98
C ASP A 973 3.77 -33.82 -19.86
N ALA A 974 2.75 -33.29 -19.18
CA ALA A 974 2.64 -31.87 -18.85
C ALA A 974 2.16 -31.68 -17.41
N ARG A 975 2.76 -30.73 -16.68
CA ARG A 975 2.44 -30.46 -15.26
C ARG A 975 2.47 -28.98 -14.93
N ILE A 976 1.59 -28.59 -14.01
CA ILE A 976 1.62 -27.28 -13.34
C ILE A 976 1.78 -27.50 -11.84
N TYR A 977 2.70 -26.77 -11.22
CA TYR A 977 2.91 -26.73 -9.78
C TYR A 977 2.57 -25.35 -9.24
N ASP A 978 1.95 -25.28 -8.07
CA ASP A 978 1.70 -24.07 -7.29
C ASP A 978 2.93 -23.63 -6.44
N VAL A 979 4.12 -24.11 -6.83
CA VAL A 979 5.41 -23.81 -6.22
C VAL A 979 6.50 -23.71 -7.31
N ALA A 980 7.62 -23.09 -6.97
CA ALA A 980 8.80 -23.00 -7.83
C ALA A 980 9.64 -24.20 -7.47
N LEU A 981 9.76 -25.10 -8.43
CA LEU A 981 10.65 -26.22 -8.30
C LEU A 981 12.09 -25.72 -8.41
N SER A 982 12.97 -26.28 -7.57
CA SER A 982 14.40 -26.09 -7.72
C SER A 982 14.92 -26.76 -8.99
N SER A 983 16.10 -26.36 -9.47
CA SER A 983 16.75 -27.02 -10.61
C SER A 983 16.91 -28.53 -10.39
N GLU A 984 17.24 -28.96 -9.16
CA GLU A 984 17.35 -30.38 -8.80
C GLU A 984 16.00 -31.11 -8.89
N GLN A 985 14.94 -30.48 -8.37
CA GLN A 985 13.59 -31.03 -8.48
C GLN A 985 13.20 -31.19 -9.94
N ILE A 986 13.45 -30.19 -10.79
CA ILE A 986 13.15 -30.26 -12.23
C ILE A 986 13.98 -31.38 -12.91
N ARG A 987 15.27 -31.50 -12.60
CA ARG A 987 16.16 -32.55 -13.16
C ARG A 987 15.72 -33.96 -12.79
N THR A 988 15.17 -34.14 -11.59
CA THR A 988 14.75 -35.46 -11.09
C THR A 988 13.34 -35.84 -11.55
N LEU A 989 12.57 -34.91 -12.12
CA LEU A 989 11.27 -35.24 -12.70
C LEU A 989 11.46 -36.23 -13.85
N THR A 990 10.68 -37.31 -13.79
CA THR A 990 10.60 -38.31 -14.86
C THR A 990 9.19 -38.24 -15.46
N PRO A 991 9.04 -38.15 -16.80
CA PRO A 991 7.73 -38.12 -17.43
C PRO A 991 6.94 -39.38 -17.07
N ASN A 992 5.62 -39.23 -16.92
CA ASN A 992 4.67 -40.31 -16.58
C ASN A 992 4.91 -41.01 -15.24
N LYS A 993 5.75 -40.42 -14.37
CA LYS A 993 5.95 -40.87 -12.98
C LYS A 993 5.49 -39.81 -11.99
N VAL A 994 4.84 -40.26 -10.92
CA VAL A 994 4.45 -39.42 -9.79
C VAL A 994 5.70 -38.72 -9.23
N SER A 995 5.65 -37.40 -9.13
CA SER A 995 6.70 -36.58 -8.53
C SER A 995 6.54 -36.50 -7.00
N GLY A 996 7.64 -36.29 -6.28
CA GLY A 996 7.60 -36.09 -4.83
C GLY A 996 6.78 -34.86 -4.43
N GLN A 997 6.96 -33.75 -5.14
CA GLN A 997 6.03 -32.61 -5.08
C GLN A 997 4.79 -32.95 -5.92
N LYS A 998 3.59 -32.79 -5.37
CA LYS A 998 2.35 -33.02 -6.12
C LYS A 998 2.05 -31.81 -7.02
N PRO A 999 1.79 -32.02 -8.32
CA PRO A 999 1.31 -30.95 -9.20
C PRO A 999 -0.15 -30.59 -8.87
N ILE A 1000 -0.57 -29.40 -9.27
CA ILE A 1000 -1.97 -28.96 -9.26
C ILE A 1000 -2.71 -29.29 -10.56
N GLY A 1001 -1.99 -29.66 -11.62
CA GLY A 1001 -2.54 -30.22 -12.85
C GLY A 1001 -1.49 -31.13 -13.49
N TRP A 1002 -1.90 -32.32 -13.95
CA TRP A 1002 -1.00 -33.31 -14.53
C TRP A 1002 -1.66 -34.12 -15.65
N TRP A 1003 -1.06 -34.09 -16.83
CA TRP A 1003 -1.48 -34.85 -18.01
C TRP A 1003 -0.34 -35.79 -18.43
N HIS A 1004 -0.57 -37.11 -18.40
CA HIS A 1004 0.44 -38.15 -18.71
C HIS A 1004 0.07 -39.01 -19.93
N PHE A 1005 -1.16 -38.91 -20.44
CA PHE A 1005 -1.69 -39.54 -21.67
C PHE A 1005 -1.54 -41.08 -21.83
N GLU A 1006 -0.89 -41.79 -20.90
CA GLU A 1006 -0.67 -43.26 -20.94
C GLU A 1006 -1.96 -44.07 -20.96
N ASP A 1007 -3.06 -43.51 -20.44
CA ASP A 1007 -4.38 -44.13 -20.42
C ASP A 1007 -5.19 -43.88 -21.71
N GLY A 1008 -4.56 -43.25 -22.71
CA GLY A 1008 -5.19 -42.89 -23.98
C GLY A 1008 -6.13 -41.68 -23.89
N LYS A 1009 -6.14 -40.95 -22.77
CA LYS A 1009 -7.04 -39.82 -22.55
C LYS A 1009 -6.27 -38.53 -22.37
N VAL A 1010 -6.93 -37.42 -22.68
CA VAL A 1010 -6.50 -36.09 -22.24
C VAL A 1010 -7.32 -35.75 -21.00
N ALA A 1011 -6.81 -36.11 -19.83
CA ALA A 1011 -7.47 -35.88 -18.55
C ALA A 1011 -6.44 -35.44 -17.51
N ASP A 1012 -6.84 -34.51 -16.64
CA ASP A 1012 -6.03 -34.11 -15.48
C ASP A 1012 -6.08 -35.20 -14.39
N ALA A 1013 -4.95 -35.84 -14.14
CA ALA A 1013 -4.81 -36.89 -13.12
C ALA A 1013 -4.94 -36.35 -11.68
N THR A 1014 -4.87 -35.02 -11.47
CA THR A 1014 -5.04 -34.40 -10.14
C THR A 1014 -6.49 -34.09 -9.79
N GLY A 1015 -7.37 -34.00 -10.81
CA GLY A 1015 -8.79 -33.69 -10.67
C GLY A 1015 -9.12 -32.22 -10.42
N ASN A 1016 -8.16 -31.29 -10.47
CA ASN A 1016 -8.43 -29.85 -10.32
C ASN A 1016 -8.93 -29.21 -11.62
N PHE A 1017 -8.54 -29.77 -12.78
CA PHE A 1017 -8.95 -29.35 -14.12
C PHE A 1017 -9.70 -30.48 -14.85
N SER A 1018 -10.76 -30.99 -14.21
CA SER A 1018 -11.49 -32.19 -14.63
C SER A 1018 -12.32 -32.03 -15.92
N GLU A 1019 -12.67 -30.80 -16.31
CA GLU A 1019 -13.37 -30.56 -17.57
C GLU A 1019 -12.37 -30.40 -18.69
N THR A 1020 -12.33 -31.35 -19.63
CA THR A 1020 -11.40 -31.30 -20.75
C THR A 1020 -12.15 -31.33 -22.08
N LYS A 1021 -11.81 -30.40 -22.98
CA LYS A 1021 -12.31 -30.37 -24.35
C LYS A 1021 -11.13 -30.35 -25.32
N THR A 1022 -11.17 -31.28 -26.26
CA THR A 1022 -10.17 -31.43 -27.33
C THR A 1022 -10.73 -30.84 -28.62
N PHE A 1023 -9.91 -30.13 -29.38
CA PHE A 1023 -10.30 -29.39 -30.58
C PHE A 1023 -9.40 -29.76 -31.76
N GLY A 1024 -9.95 -29.66 -32.98
CA GLY A 1024 -9.24 -29.92 -34.23
C GLY A 1024 -8.66 -31.34 -34.33
N SER A 1025 -7.44 -31.44 -34.82
CA SER A 1025 -6.70 -32.70 -35.01
C SER A 1025 -6.01 -33.27 -33.76
N ALA A 1026 -6.13 -32.59 -32.61
CA ALA A 1026 -5.50 -33.00 -31.36
C ALA A 1026 -6.01 -34.37 -30.92
N GLN A 1027 -5.11 -35.31 -30.65
CA GLN A 1027 -5.48 -36.68 -30.30
C GLN A 1027 -4.36 -37.40 -29.57
N VAL A 1028 -4.70 -38.36 -28.72
CA VAL A 1028 -3.72 -39.22 -28.06
C VAL A 1028 -3.38 -40.41 -28.97
N ARG A 1029 -2.10 -40.57 -29.30
CA ARG A 1029 -1.57 -41.73 -30.06
C ARG A 1029 -0.32 -42.26 -29.37
N GLY A 1030 -0.26 -43.57 -29.15
CA GLY A 1030 0.90 -44.22 -28.54
C GLY A 1030 1.25 -43.69 -27.15
N GLY A 1031 0.25 -43.27 -26.36
CA GLY A 1031 0.44 -42.69 -25.03
C GLY A 1031 0.91 -41.23 -25.03
N ARG A 1032 0.77 -40.50 -26.13
CA ARG A 1032 1.18 -39.09 -26.27
C ARG A 1032 0.10 -38.24 -26.93
N LEU A 1033 -0.01 -36.98 -26.53
CA LEU A 1033 -0.85 -36.02 -27.23
C LEU A 1033 -0.14 -35.50 -28.48
N VAL A 1034 -0.70 -35.78 -29.66
CA VAL A 1034 -0.18 -35.33 -30.96
C VAL A 1034 -0.91 -34.06 -31.39
N LEU A 1035 -0.14 -33.02 -31.73
CA LEU A 1035 -0.62 -31.71 -32.19
C LEU A 1035 0.02 -31.38 -33.54
N ASP A 1036 -0.79 -30.99 -34.52
CA ASP A 1036 -0.36 -30.82 -35.92
C ASP A 1036 0.07 -29.39 -36.31
N GLY A 1037 -0.03 -28.45 -35.37
CA GLY A 1037 0.23 -27.03 -35.56
C GLY A 1037 -0.76 -26.28 -36.47
N ARG A 1038 -1.91 -26.86 -36.81
CA ARG A 1038 -2.91 -26.25 -37.73
C ARG A 1038 -4.21 -25.90 -37.05
N ASP A 1039 -4.83 -26.86 -36.37
CA ASP A 1039 -6.13 -26.69 -35.69
C ASP A 1039 -6.23 -27.45 -34.35
N GLY A 1040 -5.25 -28.31 -34.03
CA GLY A 1040 -5.25 -29.14 -32.84
C GLY A 1040 -4.85 -28.40 -31.56
N PHE A 1041 -5.73 -28.37 -30.56
CA PHE A 1041 -5.42 -27.91 -29.19
C PHE A 1041 -6.39 -28.50 -28.15
N VAL A 1042 -6.09 -28.31 -26.86
CA VAL A 1042 -6.90 -28.79 -25.73
C VAL A 1042 -7.12 -27.67 -24.72
N VAL A 1043 -8.33 -27.64 -24.13
CA VAL A 1043 -8.70 -26.75 -23.02
C VAL A 1043 -9.13 -27.59 -21.82
N CYS A 1044 -8.55 -27.31 -20.65
CA CYS A 1044 -8.86 -27.95 -19.38
C CYS A 1044 -9.31 -26.92 -18.33
N ARG A 1045 -10.38 -27.20 -17.57
CA ARG A 1045 -10.99 -26.29 -16.57
C ARG A 1045 -11.47 -27.04 -15.32
N ALA A 1046 -11.68 -26.31 -14.23
CA ALA A 1046 -12.32 -26.86 -13.03
C ALA A 1046 -13.80 -27.26 -13.32
N ALA A 1047 -14.31 -28.27 -12.61
CA ALA A 1047 -15.70 -28.72 -12.76
C ALA A 1047 -16.72 -27.62 -12.39
N SER A 1048 -17.66 -27.35 -13.30
CA SER A 1048 -18.87 -26.56 -13.08
C SER A 1048 -20.07 -27.47 -12.72
N PRO A 1049 -21.07 -27.00 -11.97
CA PRO A 1049 -22.24 -27.81 -11.63
C PRO A 1049 -23.09 -28.20 -12.86
N PRO A 1050 -23.84 -29.33 -12.80
CA PRO A 1050 -24.44 -29.97 -13.97
C PRO A 1050 -25.52 -29.18 -14.73
N GLU A 1051 -26.15 -28.14 -14.16
CA GLU A 1051 -27.14 -27.31 -14.89
C GLU A 1051 -26.51 -26.27 -15.82
N SER A 1052 -25.26 -25.86 -15.57
CA SER A 1052 -24.54 -24.98 -16.51
C SER A 1052 -24.03 -25.73 -17.74
N GLN A 1053 -23.97 -27.07 -17.69
CA GLN A 1053 -23.45 -27.88 -18.79
C GLN A 1053 -24.32 -27.79 -20.05
N GLU A 1054 -25.64 -27.71 -19.98
CA GLU A 1054 -26.45 -27.69 -21.22
C GLU A 1054 -26.44 -26.31 -21.90
N THR A 1055 -26.44 -25.24 -21.12
CA THR A 1055 -26.45 -23.84 -21.62
C THR A 1055 -25.06 -23.38 -22.03
N LEU A 1056 -24.01 -23.75 -21.27
CA LEU A 1056 -22.62 -23.42 -21.60
C LEU A 1056 -22.07 -24.34 -22.70
N ASN A 1057 -22.48 -25.62 -22.78
CA ASN A 1057 -22.14 -26.44 -23.94
C ASN A 1057 -22.93 -26.02 -25.17
N LYS A 1058 -24.18 -25.55 -25.06
CA LYS A 1058 -24.86 -24.91 -26.20
C LYS A 1058 -24.16 -23.63 -26.62
N GLN A 1059 -23.68 -22.78 -25.71
CA GLN A 1059 -22.98 -21.55 -26.09
C GLN A 1059 -21.55 -21.82 -26.62
N LEU A 1060 -20.75 -22.72 -26.01
CA LEU A 1060 -19.42 -23.10 -26.52
C LEU A 1060 -19.47 -23.99 -27.76
N VAL A 1061 -20.56 -24.71 -28.01
CA VAL A 1061 -20.78 -25.45 -29.26
C VAL A 1061 -21.44 -24.53 -30.28
N VAL A 1062 -22.22 -23.52 -29.92
CA VAL A 1062 -22.70 -22.49 -30.86
C VAL A 1062 -21.57 -21.56 -31.25
N ASP A 1063 -20.76 -21.06 -30.33
CA ASP A 1063 -19.58 -20.22 -30.61
C ASP A 1063 -18.48 -21.02 -31.33
N PHE A 1064 -18.33 -22.32 -31.02
CA PHE A 1064 -17.42 -23.20 -31.76
C PHE A 1064 -18.02 -23.67 -33.08
N LEU A 1065 -19.32 -23.91 -33.24
CA LEU A 1065 -19.95 -24.25 -34.53
C LEU A 1065 -20.17 -22.99 -35.40
N ASP A 1066 -20.14 -21.79 -34.83
CA ASP A 1066 -20.04 -20.53 -35.57
C ASP A 1066 -18.59 -20.27 -36.01
N ALA A 1067 -17.61 -20.69 -35.20
CA ALA A 1067 -16.18 -20.63 -35.57
C ALA A 1067 -15.69 -21.82 -36.44
N SER A 1068 -16.40 -22.96 -36.39
CA SER A 1068 -16.11 -24.20 -37.14
C SER A 1068 -17.21 -24.59 -38.12
N ALA A 1069 -18.21 -23.72 -38.30
CA ALA A 1069 -18.93 -23.64 -39.57
C ALA A 1069 -17.83 -23.59 -40.61
N LYS A 1070 -17.77 -24.62 -41.45
CA LYS A 1070 -16.86 -24.71 -42.61
C LYS A 1070 -16.61 -23.31 -43.14
N PRO A 1071 -15.38 -22.91 -43.50
CA PRO A 1071 -15.16 -21.67 -44.23
C PRO A 1071 -15.89 -21.74 -45.57
N GLY A 1072 -17.18 -21.45 -45.52
CA GLY A 1072 -18.08 -21.21 -46.60
C GLY A 1072 -18.37 -19.73 -46.51
N THR A 1073 -17.48 -18.95 -47.14
CA THR A 1073 -17.85 -17.71 -47.83
C THR A 1073 -18.80 -16.79 -47.07
N ASN A 1074 -18.26 -15.84 -46.30
CA ASN A 1074 -18.81 -14.49 -46.31
C ASN A 1074 -17.69 -13.49 -45.99
N GLY A 1075 -17.35 -12.68 -46.99
CA GLY A 1075 -16.51 -11.50 -46.79
C GLY A 1075 -15.27 -11.41 -47.69
N LEU A 1076 -14.99 -12.39 -48.56
CA LEU A 1076 -14.10 -12.14 -49.69
C LEU A 1076 -14.84 -12.45 -50.99
N PRO A 1077 -14.73 -11.56 -52.00
CA PRO A 1077 -15.38 -11.74 -53.27
C PRO A 1077 -14.77 -12.96 -54.00
N ALA A 1078 -15.58 -13.72 -54.76
CA ALA A 1078 -15.06 -14.82 -55.59
C ALA A 1078 -13.88 -14.32 -56.46
N LYS A 1079 -12.85 -15.15 -56.69
CA LYS A 1079 -11.65 -14.82 -57.47
C LYS A 1079 -11.97 -13.91 -58.67
N GLY A 1080 -11.42 -12.69 -58.68
CA GLY A 1080 -11.66 -11.67 -59.71
C GLY A 1080 -12.83 -10.70 -59.47
N LYS A 1081 -13.58 -10.82 -58.37
CA LYS A 1081 -14.58 -9.82 -57.93
C LYS A 1081 -13.98 -8.92 -56.83
N SER A 1082 -14.52 -7.72 -56.65
CA SER A 1082 -14.08 -6.76 -55.62
C SER A 1082 -15.14 -6.60 -54.52
N LEU A 1083 -14.72 -6.39 -53.27
CA LEU A 1083 -15.57 -6.11 -52.12
C LEU A 1083 -15.33 -4.69 -51.61
N ASP A 1084 -16.39 -3.93 -51.39
CA ASP A 1084 -16.33 -2.61 -50.75
C ASP A 1084 -16.35 -2.72 -49.22
N LEU A 1085 -15.20 -2.42 -48.61
CA LEU A 1085 -14.94 -2.53 -47.18
C LEU A 1085 -15.64 -1.44 -46.36
N LEU A 1086 -15.99 -0.29 -46.95
CA LEU A 1086 -16.71 0.76 -46.22
C LEU A 1086 -18.13 0.32 -45.82
N THR A 1087 -18.70 -0.66 -46.51
CA THR A 1087 -20.03 -1.22 -46.20
C THR A 1087 -20.04 -2.09 -44.94
N LEU A 1088 -18.88 -2.58 -44.52
CA LEU A 1088 -18.73 -3.52 -43.39
C LEU A 1088 -18.35 -2.83 -42.08
N ILE A 1089 -18.08 -1.54 -42.13
CA ILE A 1089 -17.50 -0.78 -41.03
C ILE A 1089 -18.58 -0.08 -40.19
N ASP A 1090 -18.44 -0.21 -38.87
CA ASP A 1090 -19.23 0.52 -37.88
C ASP A 1090 -18.30 1.36 -37.00
N PRO A 1091 -18.24 2.70 -37.16
CA PRO A 1091 -17.23 3.54 -36.50
C PRO A 1091 -17.13 3.39 -34.98
N PRO A 1092 -18.22 3.31 -34.18
CA PRO A 1092 -18.13 3.08 -32.74
C PRO A 1092 -17.50 1.73 -32.36
N ARG A 1093 -17.67 0.69 -33.19
CA ARG A 1093 -17.16 -0.66 -32.95
C ARG A 1093 -15.74 -0.87 -33.47
N ASP A 1094 -15.43 -0.28 -34.61
CA ASP A 1094 -14.25 -0.61 -35.40
C ASP A 1094 -13.13 0.44 -35.29
N THR A 1095 -13.40 1.59 -34.66
CA THR A 1095 -12.38 2.59 -34.32
C THR A 1095 -11.36 1.99 -33.37
N VAL A 1096 -10.08 2.08 -33.76
CA VAL A 1096 -8.96 1.69 -32.91
C VAL A 1096 -8.43 2.92 -32.17
N TRP A 1097 -8.31 4.06 -32.86
CA TRP A 1097 -7.90 5.34 -32.28
C TRP A 1097 -8.31 6.54 -33.16
N GLY A 1098 -8.49 7.70 -32.55
CA GLY A 1098 -8.84 8.95 -33.21
C GLY A 1098 -10.32 9.08 -33.57
N THR A 1099 -10.71 10.23 -34.09
CA THR A 1099 -12.11 10.54 -34.39
C THR A 1099 -12.48 10.02 -35.78
N TRP A 1100 -13.53 9.21 -35.85
CA TRP A 1100 -14.09 8.68 -37.10
C TRP A 1100 -15.60 8.85 -37.11
N LYS A 1101 -16.15 9.30 -38.24
CA LYS A 1101 -17.59 9.46 -38.42
C LYS A 1101 -18.03 8.97 -39.79
N ARG A 1102 -19.19 8.34 -39.83
CA ARG A 1102 -19.86 7.96 -41.08
C ARG A 1102 -20.63 9.16 -41.62
N ILE A 1103 -20.47 9.46 -42.90
CA ILE A 1103 -21.19 10.52 -43.61
C ILE A 1103 -21.84 9.89 -44.84
N GLY A 1104 -23.09 9.47 -44.72
CA GLY A 1104 -23.75 8.66 -45.76
C GLY A 1104 -23.02 7.32 -45.95
N ASP A 1105 -22.57 7.06 -47.18
CA ASP A 1105 -21.78 5.88 -47.55
C ASP A 1105 -20.25 6.10 -47.45
N GLU A 1106 -19.84 7.31 -47.06
CA GLU A 1106 -18.43 7.70 -46.93
C GLU A 1106 -17.99 7.69 -45.45
N LEU A 1107 -16.68 7.61 -45.25
CA LEU A 1107 -16.06 7.62 -43.92
C LEU A 1107 -15.14 8.83 -43.80
N GLU A 1108 -15.27 9.62 -42.73
CA GLU A 1108 -14.43 10.79 -42.50
C GLU A 1108 -13.64 10.64 -41.19
N SER A 1109 -12.34 10.94 -41.26
CA SER A 1109 -11.42 11.02 -40.13
C SER A 1109 -11.25 12.46 -39.64
N GLY A 1110 -11.01 12.61 -38.35
CA GLY A 1110 -10.62 13.89 -37.71
C GLY A 1110 -9.16 14.27 -37.96
N GLY A 1111 -8.72 15.35 -37.30
CA GLY A 1111 -7.33 15.85 -37.35
C GLY A 1111 -6.41 15.25 -36.29
N ASP A 1112 -6.83 14.16 -35.65
CA ASP A 1112 -6.10 13.53 -34.55
C ASP A 1112 -4.76 12.95 -35.05
N PRO A 1113 -3.72 12.95 -34.20
CA PRO A 1113 -2.52 12.16 -34.48
C PRO A 1113 -2.85 10.66 -34.40
N ASN A 1114 -2.31 9.87 -35.34
CA ASN A 1114 -2.46 8.41 -35.40
C ASN A 1114 -3.90 7.87 -35.48
N ALA A 1115 -4.84 8.63 -36.03
CA ALA A 1115 -6.21 8.14 -36.21
C ALA A 1115 -6.20 6.89 -37.08
N ARG A 1116 -6.82 5.79 -36.62
CA ARG A 1116 -6.86 4.51 -37.33
C ARG A 1116 -8.11 3.71 -37.01
N ILE A 1117 -8.61 3.01 -38.03
CA ILE A 1117 -9.84 2.22 -37.98
C ILE A 1117 -9.63 0.90 -38.72
N ARG A 1118 -10.17 -0.19 -38.18
CA ARG A 1118 -10.00 -1.54 -38.74
C ARG A 1118 -11.19 -1.94 -39.61
N PHE A 1119 -10.95 -2.78 -40.62
CA PHE A 1119 -12.01 -3.50 -41.32
C PHE A 1119 -12.15 -4.91 -40.74
N PRO A 1120 -13.35 -5.42 -40.50
CA PRO A 1120 -13.57 -6.77 -39.98
C PRO A 1120 -13.39 -7.85 -41.06
N VAL A 1121 -12.36 -7.73 -41.91
CA VAL A 1121 -12.06 -8.65 -43.01
C VAL A 1121 -10.56 -8.96 -43.04
N ARG A 1122 -10.24 -10.24 -43.13
CA ARG A 1122 -8.87 -10.70 -43.44
C ARG A 1122 -8.71 -10.78 -44.97
N PRO A 1123 -7.67 -10.19 -45.55
CA PRO A 1123 -7.46 -10.30 -47.00
C PRO A 1123 -6.95 -11.71 -47.36
N PRO A 1124 -7.12 -12.13 -48.63
CA PRO A 1124 -6.55 -13.38 -49.11
C PRO A 1124 -5.02 -13.26 -49.19
N ARG A 1125 -4.33 -14.38 -49.49
CA ARG A 1125 -2.86 -14.42 -49.55
C ARG A 1125 -2.25 -13.46 -50.58
N GLU A 1126 -2.93 -13.28 -51.71
CA GLU A 1126 -2.58 -12.32 -52.75
C GLU A 1126 -3.81 -11.47 -53.05
N TYR A 1127 -3.66 -10.15 -53.00
CA TYR A 1127 -4.79 -9.24 -53.13
C TYR A 1127 -4.39 -7.89 -53.73
N GLU A 1128 -5.39 -7.15 -54.19
CA GLU A 1128 -5.29 -5.74 -54.51
C GLU A 1128 -6.22 -4.95 -53.58
N TYR A 1129 -5.67 -3.98 -52.85
CA TYR A 1129 -6.40 -3.13 -51.92
C TYR A 1129 -6.34 -1.66 -52.39
N THR A 1130 -7.48 -1.15 -52.85
CA THR A 1130 -7.61 0.20 -53.43
C THR A 1130 -8.44 1.10 -52.53
N VAL A 1131 -7.96 2.32 -52.29
CA VAL A 1131 -8.64 3.34 -51.48
C VAL A 1131 -8.72 4.65 -52.28
N GLU A 1132 -9.94 5.19 -52.39
CA GLU A 1132 -10.19 6.53 -52.92
C GLU A 1132 -10.47 7.49 -51.77
N PHE A 1133 -9.74 8.60 -51.73
CA PHE A 1133 -9.84 9.58 -50.63
C PHE A 1133 -9.61 11.01 -51.09
N THR A 1134 -10.11 11.97 -50.30
CA THR A 1134 -9.82 13.40 -50.41
C THR A 1134 -9.34 13.89 -49.05
N ARG A 1135 -8.08 14.34 -48.98
CA ARG A 1135 -7.57 15.01 -47.76
C ARG A 1135 -8.15 16.42 -47.71
N LEU A 1136 -8.91 16.73 -46.66
CA LEU A 1136 -9.66 17.97 -46.53
C LEU A 1136 -8.73 19.14 -46.17
N SER A 1137 -7.78 18.90 -45.26
CA SER A 1137 -6.77 19.87 -44.81
C SER A 1137 -5.56 19.14 -44.21
N GLY A 1138 -4.51 19.87 -43.86
CA GLY A 1138 -3.28 19.32 -43.28
C GLY A 1138 -2.19 19.00 -44.31
N GLU A 1139 -1.01 18.67 -43.81
CA GLU A 1139 0.19 18.41 -44.62
C GLU A 1139 0.81 17.04 -44.32
N GLU A 1140 0.19 16.21 -43.49
CA GLU A 1140 0.76 14.94 -43.03
C GLU A 1140 0.05 13.71 -43.65
N CYS A 1141 0.31 12.51 -43.13
CA CYS A 1141 0.04 11.31 -43.90
C CYS A 1141 -1.42 10.84 -43.92
N VAL A 1142 -1.76 10.18 -45.03
CA VAL A 1142 -2.91 9.29 -45.19
C VAL A 1142 -2.35 7.93 -45.62
N GLY A 1143 -2.85 6.84 -45.08
CA GLY A 1143 -2.28 5.53 -45.40
C GLY A 1143 -3.19 4.34 -45.18
N GLN A 1144 -2.74 3.21 -45.73
CA GLN A 1144 -3.43 1.93 -45.70
C GLN A 1144 -2.73 0.97 -44.74
N CYS A 1145 -3.50 0.37 -43.84
CA CYS A 1145 -3.07 -0.75 -43.04
C CYS A 1145 -3.23 -2.04 -43.86
N CYS A 1146 -2.13 -2.74 -44.08
CA CYS A 1146 -2.03 -3.91 -44.96
C CYS A 1146 -1.42 -5.10 -44.23
N THR A 1147 -1.51 -6.30 -44.81
CA THR A 1147 -0.84 -7.51 -44.30
C THR A 1147 -0.23 -8.30 -45.45
N ALA A 1148 0.98 -8.80 -45.26
CA ALA A 1148 1.65 -9.69 -46.20
C ALA A 1148 2.24 -10.88 -45.45
N ASN A 1149 1.91 -12.10 -45.89
CA ASN A 1149 2.38 -13.34 -45.25
C ASN A 1149 2.12 -13.40 -43.73
N GLY A 1150 1.01 -12.82 -43.27
CA GLY A 1150 0.64 -12.77 -41.85
C GLY A 1150 1.27 -11.62 -41.06
N HIS A 1151 2.16 -10.83 -41.67
CA HIS A 1151 2.79 -9.68 -41.06
C HIS A 1151 2.13 -8.39 -41.54
N GLY A 1152 1.68 -7.58 -40.60
CA GLY A 1152 1.06 -6.31 -40.90
C GLY A 1152 2.07 -5.19 -41.15
N PHE A 1153 1.72 -4.24 -42.02
CA PHE A 1153 2.53 -3.05 -42.31
C PHE A 1153 1.66 -1.86 -42.71
N PHE A 1154 2.19 -0.65 -42.56
CA PHE A 1154 1.50 0.58 -42.95
C PHE A 1154 2.10 1.16 -44.23
N CYS A 1155 1.24 1.38 -45.24
CA CYS A 1155 1.61 2.09 -46.46
C CYS A 1155 1.27 3.57 -46.30
N MET A 1156 2.30 4.39 -46.14
CA MET A 1156 2.19 5.82 -45.87
C MET A 1156 2.27 6.64 -47.16
N LEU A 1157 1.36 7.61 -47.33
CA LEU A 1157 1.39 8.63 -48.37
C LEU A 1157 1.35 10.03 -47.77
N GLY A 1158 2.21 10.93 -48.25
CA GLY A 1158 2.21 12.34 -47.83
C GLY A 1158 2.72 12.58 -46.41
N GLY A 1159 3.60 11.72 -45.89
CA GLY A 1159 4.26 11.94 -44.60
C GLY A 1159 5.36 13.00 -44.68
N SER A 1160 5.74 13.57 -43.52
CA SER A 1160 6.78 14.60 -43.39
C SER A 1160 6.49 15.82 -44.27
N ARG A 1161 5.44 16.56 -43.93
CA ARG A 1161 4.95 17.73 -44.69
C ARG A 1161 4.70 17.39 -46.16
N ASN A 1162 4.05 16.25 -46.41
CA ASN A 1162 3.58 15.82 -47.74
C ASN A 1162 4.68 15.46 -48.74
N THR A 1163 5.90 15.24 -48.28
CA THR A 1163 7.07 15.02 -49.16
C THR A 1163 7.44 13.55 -49.34
N ILE A 1164 6.95 12.65 -48.48
CA ILE A 1164 7.37 11.24 -48.43
C ILE A 1164 6.19 10.28 -48.64
N ALA A 1165 6.45 9.20 -49.39
CA ALA A 1165 5.64 8.00 -49.45
C ALA A 1165 6.54 6.78 -49.20
N ALA A 1166 6.12 5.84 -48.36
CA ALA A 1166 6.94 4.69 -47.95
C ALA A 1166 6.08 3.59 -47.30
N LEU A 1167 6.64 2.38 -47.21
CA LEU A 1167 6.18 1.34 -46.30
C LEU A 1167 6.85 1.54 -44.94
N GLU A 1168 6.10 1.44 -43.85
CA GLU A 1168 6.65 1.50 -42.49
C GLU A 1168 7.36 0.21 -42.08
N ARG A 1169 8.40 0.35 -41.24
CA ARG A 1169 9.18 -0.75 -40.66
C ARG A 1169 9.66 -1.81 -41.67
N LEU A 1170 9.97 -1.41 -42.90
CA LEU A 1170 10.64 -2.27 -43.87
C LEU A 1170 12.10 -2.49 -43.43
N ASP A 1171 12.53 -3.76 -43.35
CA ASP A 1171 13.80 -4.21 -42.77
C ASP A 1171 14.03 -3.59 -41.39
N TRP A 1172 12.94 -3.45 -40.61
CA TRP A 1172 12.88 -2.85 -39.27
C TRP A 1172 13.25 -1.36 -39.19
N ARG A 1173 13.39 -0.69 -40.34
CA ARG A 1173 13.68 0.74 -40.43
C ARG A 1173 12.41 1.55 -40.72
N ASP A 1174 12.30 2.71 -40.08
CA ASP A 1174 11.15 3.61 -40.25
C ASP A 1174 11.01 4.12 -41.69
N ALA A 1175 9.80 4.54 -42.07
CA ALA A 1175 9.45 5.03 -43.41
C ALA A 1175 10.46 6.03 -44.02
N ALA A 1176 11.02 6.93 -43.21
CA ALA A 1176 11.98 7.94 -43.66
C ALA A 1176 13.41 7.43 -43.89
N ALA A 1177 13.71 6.21 -43.44
CA ALA A 1177 15.07 5.66 -43.37
C ALA A 1177 15.23 4.31 -44.09
N ASN A 1178 14.19 3.81 -44.73
CA ASN A 1178 14.19 2.51 -45.40
C ASN A 1178 14.17 2.62 -46.94
N SER A 1179 14.42 1.49 -47.61
CA SER A 1179 14.57 1.44 -49.07
C SER A 1179 13.28 1.65 -49.86
N SER A 1180 12.12 1.71 -49.21
CA SER A 1180 10.84 2.01 -49.87
C SER A 1180 10.60 3.50 -50.07
N MET A 1181 11.35 4.36 -49.38
CA MET A 1181 11.10 5.79 -49.32
C MET A 1181 11.18 6.45 -50.70
N GLN A 1182 10.07 7.05 -51.12
CA GLN A 1182 9.98 7.90 -52.30
C GLN A 1182 9.76 9.35 -51.88
N ARG A 1183 10.49 10.28 -52.51
CA ARG A 1183 10.40 11.72 -52.24
C ARG A 1183 9.82 12.47 -53.44
N ARG A 1184 8.83 13.34 -53.20
CA ARG A 1184 8.27 14.26 -54.20
C ARG A 1184 8.02 15.63 -53.55
N ALA A 1185 7.81 16.66 -54.36
CA ALA A 1185 7.52 18.02 -53.86
C ALA A 1185 6.19 18.07 -53.09
N ALA A 1186 5.18 17.34 -53.55
CA ALA A 1186 3.93 17.11 -52.84
C ALA A 1186 3.29 15.81 -53.37
N TRP A 1187 2.85 14.93 -52.48
CA TRP A 1187 2.12 13.71 -52.86
C TRP A 1187 0.62 13.97 -52.98
N ILE A 1188 0.01 14.57 -51.96
CA ILE A 1188 -1.44 14.75 -51.85
C ILE A 1188 -1.79 16.24 -52.03
N THR A 1189 -2.73 16.56 -52.90
CA THR A 1189 -3.26 17.92 -53.02
C THR A 1189 -4.56 18.02 -52.24
N ASN A 1190 -4.64 18.92 -51.26
CA ASN A 1190 -5.84 19.07 -50.42
C ASN A 1190 -7.05 19.45 -51.28
N GLY A 1191 -8.21 18.86 -50.97
CA GLY A 1191 -9.46 19.05 -51.72
C GLY A 1191 -9.53 18.32 -53.07
N LYS A 1192 -8.45 17.67 -53.53
CA LYS A 1192 -8.45 16.82 -54.72
C LYS A 1192 -8.66 15.35 -54.32
N ARG A 1193 -9.47 14.64 -55.10
CA ARG A 1193 -9.64 13.18 -54.97
C ARG A 1193 -8.41 12.45 -55.51
N HIS A 1194 -7.90 11.53 -54.71
CA HIS A 1194 -6.74 10.67 -55.01
C HIS A 1194 -7.11 9.19 -54.87
N THR A 1195 -6.34 8.33 -55.52
CA THR A 1195 -6.48 6.87 -55.42
C THR A 1195 -5.14 6.25 -55.03
N SER A 1196 -5.14 5.36 -54.03
CA SER A 1196 -3.99 4.53 -53.69
C SER A 1196 -4.34 3.05 -53.76
N THR A 1197 -3.48 2.27 -54.40
CA THR A 1197 -3.66 0.84 -54.57
C THR A 1197 -2.42 0.10 -54.07
N VAL A 1198 -2.60 -0.77 -53.09
CA VAL A 1198 -1.57 -1.69 -52.58
C VAL A 1198 -1.84 -3.08 -53.12
N ARG A 1199 -0.90 -3.60 -53.89
CA ARG A 1199 -0.89 -4.97 -54.41
C ARG A 1199 0.04 -5.81 -53.57
N VAL A 1200 -0.50 -6.84 -52.92
CA VAL A 1200 0.29 -7.82 -52.18
C VAL A 1200 0.31 -9.11 -52.98
N ARG A 1201 1.50 -9.61 -53.25
CA ARG A 1201 1.80 -10.93 -53.85
C ARG A 1201 2.53 -11.78 -52.81
N ARG A 1202 2.74 -13.05 -53.14
CA ARG A 1202 3.44 -14.02 -52.27
C ARG A 1202 4.83 -13.53 -51.84
N ASP A 1203 5.54 -12.87 -52.75
CA ASP A 1203 6.94 -12.47 -52.62
C ASP A 1203 7.20 -10.99 -52.94
N GLN A 1204 6.16 -10.18 -53.19
CA GLN A 1204 6.30 -8.80 -53.64
C GLN A 1204 5.15 -7.89 -53.16
N VAL A 1205 5.46 -6.63 -52.85
CA VAL A 1205 4.45 -5.56 -52.70
C VAL A 1205 4.67 -4.51 -53.78
N GLU A 1206 3.57 -4.07 -54.39
CA GLU A 1206 3.55 -2.89 -55.25
C GLU A 1206 2.57 -1.87 -54.69
N VAL A 1207 2.95 -0.59 -54.70
CA VAL A 1207 2.07 0.52 -54.35
C VAL A 1207 1.93 1.43 -55.57
N LEU A 1208 0.68 1.69 -55.95
CA LEU A 1208 0.32 2.65 -56.98
C LEU A 1208 -0.39 3.84 -56.34
N PHE A 1209 -0.07 5.04 -56.82
CA PHE A 1209 -0.72 6.28 -56.42
C PHE A 1209 -1.17 7.04 -57.67
N ASP A 1210 -2.45 7.37 -57.75
CA ASP A 1210 -3.13 7.92 -58.95
C ASP A 1210 -2.81 7.13 -60.23
N GLY A 1211 -2.75 5.80 -60.11
CA GLY A 1211 -2.45 4.87 -61.20
C GLY A 1211 -0.96 4.73 -61.57
N GLN A 1212 -0.07 5.50 -60.95
CA GLN A 1212 1.38 5.38 -61.15
C GLN A 1212 2.00 4.47 -60.10
N GLY A 1213 2.77 3.46 -60.51
CA GLY A 1213 3.57 2.64 -59.59
C GLY A 1213 4.68 3.46 -58.94
N ILE A 1214 4.72 3.49 -57.61
CA ILE A 1214 5.67 4.29 -56.83
C ILE A 1214 6.58 3.44 -55.95
N ILE A 1215 6.09 2.28 -55.50
CA ILE A 1215 6.87 1.32 -54.73
C ILE A 1215 6.70 -0.04 -55.38
N SER A 1216 7.81 -0.75 -55.59
CA SER A 1216 7.80 -2.14 -56.04
C SER A 1216 9.02 -2.83 -55.45
N MET A 1217 8.80 -3.85 -54.62
CA MET A 1217 9.90 -4.53 -53.95
C MET A 1217 9.54 -5.95 -53.52
N PRO A 1218 10.55 -6.84 -53.46
CA PRO A 1218 10.37 -8.15 -52.88
C PRO A 1218 10.11 -8.04 -51.37
N ILE A 1219 9.21 -8.86 -50.87
CA ILE A 1219 8.90 -9.03 -49.45
C ILE A 1219 8.80 -10.52 -49.13
N ASP A 1220 9.65 -10.99 -48.22
CA ASP A 1220 9.30 -12.14 -47.40
C ASP A 1220 8.73 -11.61 -46.07
N GLY A 1221 7.87 -12.38 -45.40
CA GLY A 1221 7.16 -11.90 -44.21
C GLY A 1221 8.07 -11.35 -43.09
N ALA A 1222 9.38 -11.65 -43.08
CA ALA A 1222 10.31 -11.17 -42.07
C ALA A 1222 10.82 -9.73 -42.31
N ARG A 1223 10.57 -9.15 -43.49
CA ARG A 1223 11.06 -7.82 -43.88
C ARG A 1223 10.08 -6.69 -43.62
N VAL A 1224 8.82 -6.95 -43.29
CA VAL A 1224 7.81 -5.92 -43.05
C VAL A 1224 7.26 -6.02 -41.63
N GLY A 1225 6.90 -4.88 -41.04
CA GLY A 1225 6.35 -4.84 -39.69
C GLY A 1225 5.44 -3.64 -39.46
N TYR A 1226 4.80 -3.61 -38.29
CA TYR A 1226 3.99 -2.47 -37.87
C TYR A 1226 4.78 -1.57 -36.92
N HIS A 1227 4.79 -0.27 -37.21
CA HIS A 1227 5.16 0.71 -36.19
C HIS A 1227 4.07 0.71 -35.10
N PRO A 1228 4.41 0.76 -33.79
CA PRO A 1228 3.41 0.70 -32.70
C PRO A 1228 2.28 1.73 -32.83
N ALA A 1229 2.60 2.91 -33.35
CA ALA A 1229 1.64 3.99 -33.60
C ALA A 1229 0.54 3.64 -34.64
N TRP A 1230 0.80 2.68 -35.54
CA TRP A 1230 -0.10 2.27 -36.62
C TRP A 1230 -0.73 0.88 -36.40
N GLN A 1231 -0.50 0.26 -35.24
CA GLN A 1231 -0.94 -1.10 -34.98
C GLN A 1231 -2.47 -1.21 -34.92
N ILE A 1232 -3.01 -2.21 -35.62
CA ILE A 1232 -4.43 -2.63 -35.59
C ILE A 1232 -4.53 -4.14 -35.30
N PRO A 1233 -5.66 -4.66 -34.78
CA PRO A 1233 -5.82 -6.09 -34.43
C PRO A 1233 -5.59 -7.08 -35.60
N ASP A 1234 -5.05 -8.26 -35.26
CA ASP A 1234 -4.36 -9.24 -36.12
C ASP A 1234 -4.85 -9.43 -37.58
N ALA A 1235 -3.95 -9.14 -38.52
CA ALA A 1235 -4.01 -9.44 -39.95
C ALA A 1235 -5.24 -8.88 -40.70
N MET A 1236 -5.83 -7.81 -40.18
CA MET A 1236 -6.93 -7.09 -40.83
C MET A 1236 -6.41 -5.97 -41.74
N LEU A 1237 -7.24 -5.57 -42.70
CA LEU A 1237 -7.04 -4.31 -43.44
C LEU A 1237 -7.55 -3.13 -42.59
N GLY A 1238 -7.08 -1.92 -42.89
CA GLY A 1238 -7.57 -0.72 -42.22
C GLY A 1238 -7.12 0.58 -42.88
N LEU A 1239 -7.56 1.70 -42.33
CA LEU A 1239 -7.20 3.05 -42.75
C LEU A 1239 -6.50 3.79 -41.62
N GLY A 1240 -5.58 4.70 -41.96
CA GLY A 1240 -4.91 5.56 -40.99
C GLY A 1240 -4.65 6.97 -41.53
N THR A 1241 -4.68 7.95 -40.63
CA THR A 1241 -4.31 9.35 -40.91
C THR A 1241 -3.50 9.96 -39.76
N TRP A 1242 -2.62 10.91 -40.07
CA TRP A 1242 -1.90 11.72 -39.10
C TRP A 1242 -2.13 13.20 -39.40
N HIS A 1243 -2.72 13.97 -38.48
CA HIS A 1243 -2.99 15.41 -38.65
C HIS A 1243 -3.58 15.80 -40.02
N SER A 1244 -4.39 14.90 -40.58
CA SER A 1244 -4.87 14.98 -41.96
C SER A 1244 -6.31 14.53 -42.00
N PRO A 1245 -7.26 15.42 -41.62
CA PRO A 1245 -8.68 15.14 -41.78
C PRO A 1245 -8.96 14.72 -43.21
N THR A 1246 -9.45 13.49 -43.38
CA THR A 1246 -9.57 12.85 -44.68
C THR A 1246 -10.92 12.20 -44.82
N ARG A 1247 -11.55 12.43 -45.97
CA ARG A 1247 -12.77 11.74 -46.37
C ARG A 1247 -12.41 10.59 -47.31
N PHE A 1248 -12.79 9.39 -46.93
CA PHE A 1248 -12.64 8.16 -47.70
C PHE A 1248 -13.94 7.85 -48.41
N HIS A 1249 -13.87 7.80 -49.74
CA HIS A 1249 -15.03 7.62 -50.61
C HIS A 1249 -15.24 6.17 -51.01
N ARG A 1250 -14.16 5.38 -51.03
CA ARG A 1250 -14.19 3.96 -51.40
C ARG A 1250 -12.98 3.25 -50.83
N ALA A 1251 -13.17 2.01 -50.36
CA ALA A 1251 -12.08 1.13 -49.98
C ALA A 1251 -12.41 -0.29 -50.46
N THR A 1252 -11.74 -0.79 -51.49
CA THR A 1252 -12.06 -2.08 -52.11
C THR A 1252 -10.92 -3.08 -52.00
N VAL A 1253 -11.24 -4.32 -51.68
CA VAL A 1253 -10.29 -5.45 -51.75
C VAL A 1253 -10.72 -6.42 -52.84
N THR A 1254 -9.76 -6.86 -53.66
CA THR A 1254 -9.96 -7.81 -54.76
C THR A 1254 -9.04 -9.00 -54.56
N ASP A 1255 -9.61 -10.21 -54.59
CA ASP A 1255 -8.83 -11.45 -54.70
C ASP A 1255 -8.38 -11.63 -56.15
N ILE A 1256 -7.08 -11.63 -56.36
CA ILE A 1256 -6.43 -11.71 -57.68
C ILE A 1256 -5.93 -13.13 -57.99
N GLY A 1257 -5.97 -14.04 -57.02
CA GLY A 1257 -5.51 -15.42 -57.18
C GLY A 1257 -4.00 -15.61 -57.21
N GLU A 1258 -3.55 -16.79 -56.78
CA GLU A 1258 -2.16 -17.21 -56.96
C GLU A 1258 -1.84 -17.30 -58.47
N ARG A 1259 -0.73 -16.68 -58.91
CA ARG A 1259 -0.12 -17.03 -60.20
C ARG A 1259 0.26 -18.51 -60.15
N SER A 1260 -0.17 -19.29 -61.13
CA SER A 1260 0.43 -20.62 -61.34
C SER A 1260 1.95 -20.43 -61.46
N PRO A 1261 2.74 -21.28 -60.79
CA PRO A 1261 4.20 -21.15 -60.76
C PRO A 1261 4.84 -21.14 -62.15
#